data_AF-A0A974HZR6-F1
#
_entry.id   AF-A0A974HZR6-F1
#
_cell.length_a   1.000
_cell.length_b   1.000
_cell.length_c   1.000
_cell.angle_alpha   90.00
_cell.angle_beta   90.00
_cell.angle_gamma   90.00
#
_symmetry.space_group_name_H-M   'P 1'
#
loop_
_entity.id
_entity.type
_entity.pdbx_description
1 polymer ?
#
loop_
_entity_poly.entity_id
_entity_poly.type
_entity_poly.pdbx_seq_one_letter_code
_entity_poly.pdbx_strand_id
1 'polypeptide(L)'
;MREMIHSTWISIRGLLSDQLKMMFCLAAIWVTPCSTELSGSDSQCRIHITKPKYEYKYIQEGDAIIGGIFSVNTDIKYTSNGPIISLPDCTKPYFEYYKVIHTFLFAIDEINKNPDLLPNITLGYHVYDSCLDPRLAIGSVLQILSGPGNVVPNYSCRGKGEIAGIIGDKYSITSLPIAQLLSIYQYTQISYGATDPTLNDRKIFPYFFSTGLNDDIQSIAVAKLVEQLGWTWVIILAPANDSGEKQSLNLQNAIIKHGVCVDIMITISEDKDTNMRHFERIRISTAEVIILCGTPSDSIFHSLKTLETVTHEKTLVLTLSWGDYGCCNLLFNCSLIYVYPYNQIQTLNTQLNNYILSATEYTTLLNGLLEPFPAETYWMEEDINSTSIINGTEKTPLKNLNYYFTHNNEVYKSVYTIAHALDTMLSHKDNHILTNTHGKQLHHYIRNLHFKDPWGRETRYKEFREILREYWILNWCLTSKKNSTENIIGNIVLSESIMNIEINFKEITWKKDTKNQTLKSQCSANCLPGYRKIPRTSSVPCCYDCAPCSNGEISNVTDMENCLKCKDNEWPNQEKTICNEKQIEFLSFVGDPLTLVFIILSALLYIIATVILGILILFRDTPVVKSNNQTLSCVLLISIKLSFLSVFLFLGRPVDITCMLRQTSFGISFSISVSCVLAKTIMVCIAFKVTKPGSPWGKLIGVKLAKWVVFICSLIQCLINVIWLSISPPYVEINSHSEPGKIIIQCNEGSVVAFYIVLSYMGLLASVSFIVAFLARTLPDSFNEAKYITFSMLLFCSVWITMIPAYLSTKGKYMVAVEIFAIISSSCGLLFCIFLPRCYIILFKPEMNTKEFLLRKCNT
;
A
#
# COMPACT_ATOMS: atom_id res chain seq x y z
N MET A 1 -61.73 -12.94 -10.76
CA MET A 1 -62.39 -13.98 -11.58
C MET A 1 -61.85 -15.31 -11.11
N ARG A 2 -62.68 -16.02 -10.33
CA ARG A 2 -62.64 -17.41 -9.82
C ARG A 2 -61.29 -18.07 -9.52
N GLU A 3 -61.05 -18.76 -8.41
CA GLU A 3 -61.73 -19.09 -7.15
C GLU A 3 -60.62 -19.88 -6.39
N MET A 4 -60.38 -19.62 -5.10
CA MET A 4 -60.86 -20.49 -4.01
C MET A 4 -60.38 -21.95 -4.20
N ILE A 5 -59.33 -22.41 -3.51
CA ILE A 5 -59.36 -23.23 -2.27
C ILE A 5 -57.99 -23.98 -2.32
N HIS A 6 -57.07 -24.07 -1.35
CA HIS A 6 -57.07 -24.18 0.10
C HIS A 6 -55.76 -23.55 0.61
N SER A 7 -55.78 -22.40 1.28
CA SER A 7 -55.80 -22.25 2.75
C SER A 7 -54.64 -22.97 3.47
N THR A 8 -53.48 -22.32 3.61
CA THR A 8 -53.05 -21.47 4.76
C THR A 8 -52.49 -22.25 5.94
N TRP A 9 -51.17 -22.23 6.13
CA TRP A 9 -50.53 -22.31 7.46
C TRP A 9 -49.24 -21.46 7.48
N ILE A 10 -49.41 -20.15 7.74
CA ILE A 10 -48.36 -19.31 8.32
C ILE A 10 -48.94 -18.63 9.57
N SER A 11 -48.22 -18.87 10.68
CA SER A 11 -47.99 -18.00 11.82
C SER A 11 -49.20 -17.37 12.53
N ILE A 12 -49.63 -18.01 13.62
CA ILE A 12 -49.98 -17.32 14.87
C ILE A 12 -49.51 -18.21 16.03
N ARG A 13 -48.45 -17.83 16.74
CA ARG A 13 -48.25 -18.15 18.17
C ARG A 13 -47.06 -17.39 18.77
N GLY A 14 -47.19 -16.07 18.80
CA GLY A 14 -46.67 -15.27 19.90
C GLY A 14 -47.82 -15.04 20.87
N LEU A 15 -47.86 -15.79 21.97
CA LEU A 15 -48.51 -15.50 23.27
C LEU A 15 -48.71 -16.84 24.00
N LEU A 16 -47.70 -17.33 24.70
CA LEU A 16 -47.85 -18.16 25.91
C LEU A 16 -46.48 -18.26 26.61
N SER A 17 -46.42 -17.81 27.87
CA SER A 17 -45.21 -17.73 28.72
C SER A 17 -44.54 -19.09 28.94
N ASP A 18 -43.20 -19.09 28.90
CA ASP A 18 -42.34 -20.28 29.08
C ASP A 18 -42.49 -20.96 30.44
N GLN A 19 -43.13 -20.32 31.43
CA GLN A 19 -43.47 -20.94 32.72
C GLN A 19 -44.56 -22.03 32.61
N LEU A 20 -45.47 -21.95 31.62
CA LEU A 20 -46.55 -22.94 31.46
C LEU A 20 -46.05 -24.24 30.78
N LYS A 21 -45.01 -24.14 29.93
CA LYS A 21 -44.36 -25.31 29.31
C LYS A 21 -43.56 -26.12 30.34
N MET A 22 -42.91 -25.45 31.28
CA MET A 22 -42.23 -26.09 32.41
C MET A 22 -43.21 -26.84 33.33
N MET A 23 -44.41 -26.30 33.56
CA MET A 23 -45.45 -26.97 34.36
C MET A 23 -46.02 -28.24 33.69
N PHE A 24 -46.21 -28.25 32.36
CA PHE A 24 -46.64 -29.45 31.65
C PHE A 24 -45.55 -30.52 31.56
N CYS A 25 -44.27 -30.14 31.46
CA CYS A 25 -43.15 -31.09 31.51
C CYS A 25 -42.97 -31.70 32.91
N LEU A 26 -43.21 -30.94 33.98
CA LEU A 26 -43.17 -31.47 35.35
C LEU A 26 -44.36 -32.40 35.67
N ALA A 27 -45.54 -32.14 35.09
CA ALA A 27 -46.71 -33.01 35.25
C ALA A 27 -46.60 -34.35 34.51
N ALA A 28 -45.85 -34.41 33.40
CA ALA A 28 -45.63 -35.65 32.64
C ALA A 28 -44.65 -36.62 33.31
N ILE A 29 -43.86 -36.17 34.30
CA ILE A 29 -42.84 -36.98 34.97
C ILE A 29 -43.39 -37.70 36.23
N TRP A 30 -44.61 -37.37 36.69
CA TRP A 30 -45.12 -37.86 37.98
C TRP A 30 -46.14 -39.00 37.95
N VAL A 31 -46.48 -39.58 36.79
CA VAL A 31 -47.41 -40.73 36.76
C VAL A 31 -47.03 -41.75 35.68
N THR A 32 -46.11 -42.66 36.01
CA THR A 32 -46.24 -44.08 35.64
C THR A 32 -45.53 -44.94 36.69
N PRO A 33 -46.26 -45.80 37.43
CA PRO A 33 -45.68 -46.68 38.44
C PRO A 33 -45.02 -47.91 37.81
N CYS A 34 -43.87 -48.27 38.37
CA CYS A 34 -43.31 -49.63 38.51
C CYS A 34 -43.90 -50.75 37.64
N SER A 35 -43.12 -51.24 36.68
CA SER A 35 -43.08 -52.65 36.32
C SER A 35 -41.70 -53.20 36.71
N THR A 36 -41.65 -53.87 37.86
CA THR A 36 -40.47 -54.59 38.35
C THR A 36 -40.36 -55.95 37.66
N GLU A 37 -39.39 -56.10 36.78
CA GLU A 37 -38.64 -57.35 36.65
C GLU A 37 -37.18 -57.06 36.99
N LEU A 38 -36.89 -57.04 38.29
CA LEU A 38 -35.53 -57.09 38.81
C LEU A 38 -35.15 -58.57 38.90
N SER A 39 -34.53 -59.11 37.85
CA SER A 39 -33.73 -60.33 37.99
C SER A 39 -32.31 -59.92 38.39
N GLY A 40 -31.90 -60.32 39.59
CA GLY A 40 -30.51 -60.53 40.00
C GLY A 40 -29.54 -59.34 39.99
N SER A 41 -29.34 -58.72 41.16
CA SER A 41 -28.02 -58.27 41.66
C SER A 41 -27.13 -57.43 40.71
N ASP A 42 -27.40 -56.12 40.54
CA ASP A 42 -26.37 -55.06 40.36
C ASP A 42 -26.95 -53.63 40.20
N SER A 43 -27.99 -53.24 40.96
CA SER A 43 -28.59 -51.91 40.85
C SER A 43 -27.88 -50.83 41.68
N GLN A 44 -26.70 -50.41 41.25
CA GLN A 44 -26.14 -49.08 41.52
C GLN A 44 -25.83 -48.40 40.18
N CYS A 45 -26.33 -47.19 39.93
CA CYS A 45 -25.88 -46.36 38.81
C CYS A 45 -24.38 -46.05 38.99
N ARG A 46 -23.51 -46.90 38.44
CA ARG A 46 -22.07 -46.68 38.42
C ARG A 46 -21.73 -45.84 37.19
N ILE A 47 -21.09 -44.70 37.42
CA ILE A 47 -20.46 -43.96 36.33
C ILE A 47 -19.25 -44.77 35.89
N HIS A 48 -19.30 -45.24 34.64
CA HIS A 48 -18.16 -45.88 34.02
C HIS A 48 -17.18 -44.81 33.58
N ILE A 49 -16.16 -44.60 34.41
CA ILE A 49 -15.01 -43.77 34.05
C ILE A 49 -14.06 -44.62 33.22
N THR A 50 -13.67 -44.09 32.07
CA THR A 50 -12.59 -44.67 31.29
C THR A 50 -11.31 -44.60 32.13
N LYS A 51 -10.86 -45.74 32.63
CA LYS A 51 -9.59 -45.86 33.33
C LYS A 51 -8.54 -46.45 32.39
N PRO A 52 -7.29 -45.97 32.43
CA PRO A 52 -6.23 -46.61 31.68
C PRO A 52 -5.95 -48.00 32.26
N LYS A 53 -5.39 -48.89 31.43
CA LYS A 53 -4.96 -50.22 31.85
C LYS A 53 -3.94 -50.14 32.99
N TYR A 54 -3.00 -49.20 32.89
CA TYR A 54 -2.04 -48.87 33.93
C TYR A 54 -2.24 -47.41 34.36
N GLU A 55 -2.47 -47.19 35.66
CA GLU A 55 -2.73 -45.87 36.23
C GLU A 55 -1.46 -45.37 36.91
N TYR A 56 -0.73 -44.47 36.24
CA TYR A 56 0.40 -43.78 36.84
C TYR A 56 -0.11 -42.71 37.81
N LYS A 57 0.16 -42.90 39.10
CA LYS A 57 -0.26 -41.96 40.14
C LYS A 57 0.75 -41.79 41.26
N TYR A 58 0.82 -40.57 41.78
CA TYR A 58 1.58 -40.22 42.97
C TYR A 58 0.61 -39.68 44.02
N ILE A 59 0.60 -40.28 45.20
CA ILE A 59 -0.34 -39.95 46.27
C ILE A 59 0.43 -39.73 47.55
N GLN A 60 0.28 -38.55 48.13
CA GLN A 60 0.75 -38.21 49.46
C GLN A 60 -0.38 -37.49 50.20
N GLU A 61 -0.74 -37.99 51.38
CA GLU A 61 -1.76 -37.37 52.21
C GLU A 61 -1.17 -36.18 52.99
N GLY A 62 -2.03 -35.21 53.31
CA GLY A 62 -1.69 -33.98 54.02
C GLY A 62 -2.95 -33.28 54.55
N ASP A 63 -2.76 -32.16 55.24
CA ASP A 63 -3.85 -31.34 55.76
C ASP A 63 -4.60 -30.61 54.63
N ALA A 64 -3.88 -30.24 53.56
CA ALA A 64 -4.45 -29.74 52.32
C ALA A 64 -3.85 -30.48 51.12
N ILE A 65 -4.68 -30.87 50.16
CA ILE A 65 -4.31 -31.66 48.98
C ILE A 65 -4.32 -30.80 47.73
N ILE A 66 -3.23 -30.83 46.96
CA ILE A 66 -3.18 -30.25 45.62
C ILE A 66 -3.34 -31.38 44.59
N GLY A 67 -4.38 -31.29 43.76
CA GLY A 67 -4.58 -32.20 42.65
C GLY A 67 -3.60 -31.90 41.52
N GLY A 68 -2.96 -32.92 40.95
CA GLY A 68 -2.04 -32.78 39.83
C GLY A 68 -2.50 -33.56 38.62
N ILE A 69 -2.58 -32.92 37.46
CA ILE A 69 -2.90 -33.58 36.19
C ILE A 69 -1.81 -33.19 35.20
N PHE A 70 -1.02 -34.18 34.76
CA PHE A 70 0.13 -33.93 33.90
C PHE A 70 0.10 -34.88 32.71
N SER A 71 0.25 -34.35 31.50
CA SER A 71 0.51 -35.16 30.31
C SER A 71 1.92 -35.76 30.39
N VAL A 72 2.06 -37.05 30.68
CA VAL A 72 3.37 -37.73 30.68
C VAL A 72 3.56 -38.60 29.46
N ASN A 73 2.52 -39.38 29.14
CA ASN A 73 2.43 -40.14 27.91
C ASN A 73 1.71 -39.31 26.85
N THR A 74 2.15 -39.39 25.59
CA THR A 74 1.54 -38.62 24.49
C THR A 74 0.68 -39.47 23.55
N ASP A 75 0.70 -40.79 23.71
CA ASP A 75 0.01 -41.71 22.80
C ASP A 75 -0.84 -42.72 23.56
N ILE A 76 -1.97 -43.12 22.95
CA ILE A 76 -2.92 -44.05 23.54
C ILE A 76 -3.13 -45.23 22.60
N LYS A 77 -2.82 -46.42 23.08
CA LYS A 77 -3.15 -47.67 22.40
C LYS A 77 -4.37 -48.29 23.06
N TYR A 78 -5.26 -48.86 22.26
CA TYR A 78 -6.39 -49.61 22.80
C TYR A 78 -6.04 -51.07 22.86
N THR A 79 -5.94 -51.62 24.06
CA THR A 79 -5.76 -53.06 24.25
C THR A 79 -7.12 -53.71 24.46
N SER A 80 -7.40 -54.76 23.70
CA SER A 80 -8.62 -55.55 23.88
C SER A 80 -8.58 -56.23 25.25
N ASN A 81 -9.63 -56.01 26.04
CA ASN A 81 -9.85 -56.67 27.33
C ASN A 81 -11.17 -57.46 27.29
N GLY A 82 -11.24 -58.42 26.35
CA GLY A 82 -12.41 -59.27 26.11
C GLY A 82 -13.17 -58.87 24.83
N PRO A 83 -14.36 -59.48 24.59
CA PRO A 83 -15.04 -59.39 23.29
C PRO A 83 -15.68 -58.02 22.98
N ILE A 84 -15.81 -57.12 23.97
CA ILE A 84 -16.60 -55.87 23.82
C ILE A 84 -15.87 -54.61 24.35
N ILE A 85 -14.86 -54.74 25.22
CA ILE A 85 -14.23 -53.59 25.90
C ILE A 85 -12.76 -53.49 25.53
N SER A 86 -12.36 -52.34 24.97
CA SER A 86 -10.95 -51.96 24.81
C SER A 86 -10.56 -50.91 25.85
N LEU A 87 -9.48 -51.18 26.59
CA LEU A 87 -8.94 -50.27 27.59
C LEU A 87 -7.85 -49.40 26.95
N PRO A 88 -7.86 -48.07 27.20
CA PRO A 88 -6.76 -47.22 26.78
C PRO A 88 -5.50 -47.56 27.58
N ASP A 89 -4.38 -47.63 26.89
CA ASP A 89 -3.07 -47.88 27.43
C ASP A 89 -2.17 -46.72 27.03
N CYS A 90 -1.72 -45.96 28.02
CA CYS A 90 -0.92 -44.77 27.80
C CYS A 90 0.53 -45.17 27.52
N THR A 91 1.09 -44.71 26.41
CA THR A 91 2.41 -45.11 25.92
C THR A 91 3.21 -43.90 25.44
N LYS A 92 4.53 -44.09 25.24
CA LYS A 92 5.51 -43.07 24.87
C LYS A 92 5.69 -41.97 25.94
N PRO A 93 6.28 -42.31 27.11
CA PRO A 93 6.70 -41.29 28.06
C PRO A 93 7.93 -40.54 27.53
N TYR A 94 8.07 -39.25 27.88
CA TYR A 94 9.27 -38.45 27.58
C TYR A 94 9.92 -37.89 28.85
N PHE A 95 11.27 -37.79 28.86
CA PHE A 95 12.03 -37.20 29.97
C PHE A 95 11.58 -35.75 30.29
N GLU A 96 11.21 -34.98 29.26
CA GLU A 96 10.68 -33.62 29.39
C GLU A 96 9.36 -33.53 30.16
N TYR A 97 8.51 -34.57 30.11
CA TYR A 97 7.29 -34.63 30.90
C TYR A 97 7.51 -35.27 32.28
N TYR A 98 8.50 -36.14 32.39
CA TYR A 98 8.91 -36.70 33.68
C TYR A 98 9.40 -35.61 34.65
N LYS A 99 10.26 -34.71 34.17
CA LYS A 99 10.78 -33.59 34.99
C LYS A 99 9.67 -32.64 35.47
N VAL A 100 8.56 -32.54 34.72
CA VAL A 100 7.40 -31.72 35.08
C VAL A 100 6.72 -32.24 36.35
N ILE A 101 6.45 -33.54 36.44
CA ILE A 101 5.90 -34.15 37.66
C ILE A 101 6.87 -33.99 38.82
N HIS A 102 8.16 -34.29 38.62
CA HIS A 102 9.12 -34.19 39.70
C HIS A 102 9.37 -32.76 40.17
N THR A 103 9.22 -31.76 39.30
CA THR A 103 9.23 -30.35 39.72
C THR A 103 8.07 -30.04 40.66
N PHE A 104 6.88 -30.57 40.38
CA PHE A 104 5.72 -30.42 41.27
C PHE A 104 5.98 -31.07 42.63
N LEU A 105 6.45 -32.32 42.65
CA LEU A 105 6.75 -33.05 43.90
C LEU A 105 7.82 -32.34 44.73
N PHE A 106 8.92 -31.91 44.08
CA PHE A 106 10.00 -31.17 44.71
C PHE A 106 9.52 -29.86 45.35
N ALA A 107 8.69 -29.09 44.64
CA ALA A 107 8.16 -27.82 45.16
C ALA A 107 7.30 -28.02 46.42
N ILE A 108 6.47 -29.08 46.47
CA ILE A 108 5.68 -29.42 47.66
C ILE A 108 6.60 -29.79 48.83
N ASP A 109 7.61 -30.62 48.60
CA ASP A 109 8.56 -31.02 49.64
C ASP A 109 9.38 -29.84 50.17
N GLU A 110 9.70 -28.88 49.32
CA GLU A 110 10.38 -27.64 49.72
C GLU A 110 9.48 -26.77 50.59
N ILE A 111 8.22 -26.57 50.19
CA ILE A 111 7.24 -25.79 50.97
C ILE A 111 7.00 -26.43 52.34
N ASN A 112 6.82 -27.75 52.41
CA ASN A 112 6.61 -28.46 53.68
C ASN A 112 7.81 -28.38 54.64
N LYS A 113 9.01 -28.03 54.14
CA LYS A 113 10.22 -27.80 54.95
C LYS A 113 10.42 -26.34 55.32
N ASN A 114 9.65 -25.42 54.73
CA ASN A 114 9.77 -23.99 54.97
C ASN A 114 8.95 -23.59 56.23
N PRO A 115 9.59 -23.10 57.30
CA PRO A 115 8.88 -22.71 58.52
C PRO A 115 8.05 -21.42 58.37
N ASP A 116 8.34 -20.60 57.36
CA ASP A 116 7.73 -19.28 57.17
C ASP A 116 6.46 -19.31 56.30
N LEU A 117 6.22 -20.41 55.57
CA LEU A 117 5.09 -20.55 54.64
C LEU A 117 4.26 -21.77 55.04
N LEU A 118 2.98 -21.56 55.39
CA LEU A 118 2.06 -22.60 55.89
C LEU A 118 2.55 -23.32 57.16
N PRO A 119 2.89 -22.59 58.25
CA PRO A 119 3.32 -23.23 59.50
C PRO A 119 2.22 -24.14 60.07
N ASN A 120 2.59 -25.36 60.47
CA ASN A 120 1.69 -26.41 60.98
C ASN A 120 0.67 -26.98 59.99
N ILE A 121 0.83 -26.75 58.69
CA ILE A 121 -0.03 -27.33 57.65
C ILE A 121 0.84 -28.10 56.68
N THR A 122 0.54 -29.39 56.53
CA THR A 122 1.26 -30.25 55.58
C THR A 122 0.51 -30.27 54.25
N LEU A 123 1.18 -29.90 53.16
CA LEU A 123 0.65 -30.06 51.81
C LEU A 123 0.85 -31.51 51.33
N GLY A 124 -0.25 -32.16 50.95
CA GLY A 124 -0.28 -33.43 50.22
C GLY A 124 -0.65 -33.23 48.75
N TYR A 125 -0.64 -34.30 47.98
CA TYR A 125 -0.97 -34.26 46.55
C TYR A 125 -1.54 -35.57 46.03
N HIS A 126 -2.45 -35.47 45.06
CA HIS A 126 -2.97 -36.59 44.28
C HIS A 126 -2.72 -36.30 42.80
N VAL A 127 -1.75 -36.99 42.20
CA VAL A 127 -1.26 -36.74 40.84
C VAL A 127 -1.62 -37.88 39.91
N TYR A 128 -2.13 -37.57 38.72
CA TYR A 128 -2.52 -38.53 37.68
C TYR A 128 -2.03 -38.10 36.29
N ASP A 129 -1.77 -39.08 35.43
CA ASP A 129 -1.48 -38.86 34.01
C ASP A 129 -2.78 -38.58 33.22
N SER A 130 -2.78 -37.54 32.39
CA SER A 130 -3.89 -37.26 31.46
C SER A 130 -3.75 -37.99 30.13
N CYS A 131 -2.55 -38.45 29.80
CA CYS A 131 -2.18 -39.06 28.53
C CYS A 131 -2.59 -38.23 27.29
N LEU A 132 -2.62 -36.90 27.43
CA LEU A 132 -3.09 -35.95 26.42
C LEU A 132 -4.55 -36.19 25.96
N ASP A 133 -5.34 -36.96 26.70
CA ASP A 133 -6.71 -37.32 26.32
C ASP A 133 -7.76 -36.67 27.24
N PRO A 134 -8.71 -35.91 26.68
CA PRO A 134 -9.77 -35.25 27.44
C PRO A 134 -10.57 -36.18 28.36
N ARG A 135 -10.82 -37.43 27.96
CA ARG A 135 -11.66 -38.36 28.73
C ARG A 135 -10.91 -38.89 29.95
N LEU A 136 -9.63 -39.22 29.77
CA LEU A 136 -8.76 -39.63 30.88
C LEU A 136 -8.51 -38.47 31.83
N ALA A 137 -8.25 -37.26 31.30
CA ALA A 137 -8.11 -36.04 32.10
C ALA A 137 -9.32 -35.79 33.01
N ILE A 138 -10.54 -35.87 32.49
CA ILE A 138 -11.78 -35.75 33.27
C ILE A 138 -11.91 -36.89 34.29
N GLY A 139 -11.58 -38.12 33.91
CA GLY A 139 -11.58 -39.27 34.81
C GLY A 139 -10.64 -39.07 35.99
N SER A 140 -9.44 -38.56 35.75
CA SER A 140 -8.44 -38.22 36.74
C SER A 140 -8.93 -37.11 37.69
N VAL A 141 -9.56 -36.04 37.17
CA VAL A 141 -10.19 -35.02 38.03
C VAL A 141 -11.23 -35.63 38.95
N LEU A 142 -12.16 -36.42 38.41
CA LEU A 142 -13.22 -37.03 39.21
C LEU A 142 -12.67 -37.99 40.27
N GLN A 143 -11.59 -38.72 39.94
CA GLN A 143 -10.88 -39.56 40.89
C GLN A 143 -10.23 -38.73 42.01
N ILE A 144 -9.58 -37.59 41.69
CA ILE A 144 -9.04 -36.66 42.69
C ILE A 144 -10.18 -36.15 43.58
N LEU A 145 -11.26 -35.63 43.00
CA LEU A 145 -12.41 -35.09 43.74
C LEU A 145 -13.06 -36.11 44.67
N SER A 146 -13.12 -37.38 44.26
CA SER A 146 -13.71 -38.46 45.06
C SER A 146 -12.75 -39.04 46.10
N GLY A 147 -11.44 -38.82 45.97
CA GLY A 147 -10.43 -39.43 46.82
C GLY A 147 -10.14 -40.91 46.50
N PRO A 148 -9.41 -41.61 47.37
CA PRO A 148 -9.03 -43.00 47.13
C PRO A 148 -10.26 -43.93 47.12
N GLY A 149 -10.30 -44.86 46.16
CA GLY A 149 -11.37 -45.84 46.01
C GLY A 149 -12.20 -45.64 44.74
N ASN A 150 -13.47 -46.05 44.78
CA ASN A 150 -14.40 -45.89 43.67
C ASN A 150 -14.78 -44.43 43.50
N VAL A 151 -14.87 -44.00 42.24
CA VAL A 151 -15.24 -42.62 41.92
C VAL A 151 -16.73 -42.44 42.12
N VAL A 152 -17.10 -41.50 42.98
CA VAL A 152 -18.48 -41.16 43.31
C VAL A 152 -18.62 -39.65 43.20
N PRO A 153 -19.26 -39.11 42.14
CA PRO A 153 -19.37 -37.67 41.98
C PRO A 153 -20.05 -37.03 43.18
N ASN A 154 -19.57 -35.84 43.56
CA ASN A 154 -20.07 -35.07 44.69
C ASN A 154 -19.97 -35.77 46.06
N TYR A 155 -19.19 -36.86 46.17
CA TYR A 155 -18.90 -37.52 47.44
C TYR A 155 -17.40 -37.79 47.55
N SER A 156 -16.81 -37.35 48.66
CA SER A 156 -15.41 -37.62 48.98
C SER A 156 -15.30 -38.85 49.88
N CYS A 157 -14.62 -39.88 49.39
CA CYS A 157 -14.23 -41.07 50.17
C CYS A 157 -12.99 -40.81 51.03
N ARG A 158 -12.52 -39.56 51.12
CA ARG A 158 -11.29 -39.20 51.83
C ARG A 158 -11.54 -39.00 53.33
N GLY A 159 -10.64 -39.54 54.17
CA GLY A 159 -10.73 -39.42 55.63
C GLY A 159 -10.11 -38.14 56.20
N LYS A 160 -9.08 -37.59 55.56
CA LYS A 160 -8.38 -36.33 55.90
C LYS A 160 -7.94 -35.61 54.61
N GLY A 161 -7.69 -34.31 54.70
CA GLY A 161 -7.13 -33.50 53.61
C GLY A 161 -8.16 -32.95 52.63
N GLU A 162 -8.45 -31.66 52.70
CA GLU A 162 -9.33 -30.98 51.73
C GLU A 162 -8.56 -30.62 50.46
N ILE A 163 -9.26 -30.62 49.31
CA ILE A 163 -8.64 -30.19 48.04
C ILE A 163 -8.51 -28.66 48.05
N ALA A 164 -7.28 -28.16 47.98
CA ALA A 164 -7.01 -26.74 47.84
C ALA A 164 -7.31 -26.25 46.42
N GLY A 165 -6.82 -26.98 45.42
CA GLY A 165 -6.97 -26.66 44.01
C GLY A 165 -6.34 -27.74 43.14
N ILE A 166 -6.45 -27.57 41.83
CA ILE A 166 -5.91 -28.50 40.84
C ILE A 166 -4.90 -27.76 39.97
N ILE A 167 -3.71 -28.32 39.83
CA ILE A 167 -2.69 -27.89 38.88
C ILE A 167 -2.71 -28.86 37.70
N GLY A 168 -2.81 -28.32 36.50
CA GLY A 168 -2.86 -29.11 35.28
C GLY A 168 -4.03 -28.76 34.37
N ASP A 169 -3.97 -29.11 33.09
CA ASP A 169 -2.86 -29.78 32.41
C ASP A 169 -2.01 -28.75 31.61
N LYS A 170 -0.98 -29.19 30.86
CA LYS A 170 -0.18 -28.35 29.96
C LYS A 170 -0.98 -27.84 28.77
N TYR A 171 -1.76 -28.72 28.15
CA TYR A 171 -2.37 -28.46 26.84
C TYR A 171 -3.81 -27.96 26.98
N SER A 172 -4.23 -27.09 26.06
CA SER A 172 -5.59 -26.54 26.04
C SER A 172 -6.65 -27.62 25.83
N ILE A 173 -6.34 -28.67 25.05
CA ILE A 173 -7.27 -29.77 24.71
C ILE A 173 -7.74 -30.55 25.95
N THR A 174 -6.87 -30.74 26.94
CA THR A 174 -7.20 -31.38 28.23
C THR A 174 -7.60 -30.35 29.29
N SER A 175 -7.01 -29.15 29.30
CA SER A 175 -7.30 -28.12 30.30
C SER A 175 -8.71 -27.55 30.18
N LEU A 176 -9.25 -27.42 28.97
CA LEU A 176 -10.58 -26.89 28.73
C LEU A 176 -11.70 -27.74 29.36
N PRO A 177 -11.80 -29.05 29.11
CA PRO A 177 -12.82 -29.88 29.75
C PRO A 177 -12.61 -29.96 31.28
N ILE A 178 -11.36 -29.97 31.77
CA ILE A 178 -11.07 -29.87 33.21
C ILE A 178 -11.67 -28.58 33.78
N ALA A 179 -11.48 -27.44 33.11
CA ALA A 179 -11.99 -26.14 33.54
C ALA A 179 -13.52 -26.10 33.56
N GLN A 180 -14.18 -26.72 32.58
CA GLN A 180 -15.64 -26.85 32.56
C GLN A 180 -16.14 -27.62 33.79
N LEU A 181 -15.52 -28.77 34.07
CA LEU A 181 -15.90 -29.61 35.20
C LEU A 181 -15.66 -28.89 36.53
N LEU A 182 -14.47 -28.33 36.74
CA LEU A 182 -14.12 -27.65 37.99
C LEU A 182 -14.91 -26.36 38.21
N SER A 183 -15.41 -25.74 37.15
CA SER A 183 -16.31 -24.59 37.28
C SER A 183 -17.64 -24.96 37.94
N ILE A 184 -18.12 -26.19 37.73
CA ILE A 184 -19.32 -26.74 38.40
C ILE A 184 -19.03 -27.02 39.88
N TYR A 185 -17.88 -27.65 40.17
CA TYR A 185 -17.47 -27.98 41.55
C TYR A 185 -16.86 -26.80 42.32
N GLN A 186 -16.63 -25.65 41.67
CA GLN A 186 -16.06 -24.45 42.26
C GLN A 186 -14.64 -24.64 42.80
N TYR A 187 -13.83 -25.44 42.12
CA TYR A 187 -12.41 -25.60 42.43
C TYR A 187 -11.55 -24.78 41.47
N THR A 188 -10.49 -24.17 42.00
CA THR A 188 -9.53 -23.44 41.17
C THR A 188 -8.65 -24.41 40.39
N GLN A 189 -8.52 -24.16 39.09
CA GLN A 189 -7.54 -24.79 38.22
C GLN A 189 -6.43 -23.80 37.88
N ILE A 190 -5.17 -24.22 38.01
CA ILE A 190 -4.02 -23.53 37.43
C ILE A 190 -3.40 -24.43 36.37
N SER A 191 -3.68 -24.16 35.10
CA SER A 191 -2.96 -24.78 34.00
C SER A 191 -1.54 -24.20 33.94
N TYR A 192 -0.55 -25.06 33.76
CA TYR A 192 0.86 -24.66 33.67
C TYR A 192 1.32 -24.45 32.22
N GLY A 193 0.40 -24.31 31.27
CA GLY A 193 0.77 -24.16 29.86
C GLY A 193 -0.34 -23.88 28.86
N ALA A 194 -1.62 -23.95 29.23
CA ALA A 194 -2.71 -23.77 28.26
C ALA A 194 -2.75 -22.34 27.73
N THR A 195 -2.84 -22.21 26.41
CA THR A 195 -2.69 -20.92 25.71
C THR A 195 -3.98 -20.44 25.04
N ASP A 196 -5.03 -21.27 25.00
CA ASP A 196 -6.25 -20.97 24.26
C ASP A 196 -7.00 -19.75 24.87
N PRO A 197 -7.28 -18.69 24.10
CA PRO A 197 -7.96 -17.49 24.59
C PRO A 197 -9.37 -17.74 25.12
N THR A 198 -10.06 -18.81 24.71
CA THR A 198 -11.41 -19.14 25.22
C THR A 198 -11.41 -19.37 26.73
N LEU A 199 -10.30 -19.88 27.28
CA LEU A 199 -10.14 -20.14 28.71
C LEU A 199 -10.05 -18.85 29.55
N ASN A 200 -9.94 -17.69 28.90
CA ASN A 200 -10.00 -16.39 29.56
C ASN A 200 -11.42 -15.84 29.72
N ASP A 201 -12.45 -16.49 29.17
CA ASP A 201 -13.84 -16.09 29.41
C ASP A 201 -14.25 -16.43 30.85
N ARG A 202 -14.25 -15.42 31.71
CA ARG A 202 -14.58 -15.56 33.14
C ARG A 202 -16.07 -15.82 33.40
N LYS A 203 -16.95 -15.69 32.39
CA LYS A 203 -18.37 -16.10 32.53
C LYS A 203 -18.51 -17.61 32.44
N ILE A 204 -17.70 -18.25 31.58
CA ILE A 204 -17.72 -19.70 31.35
C ILE A 204 -16.76 -20.41 32.30
N PHE A 205 -15.56 -19.85 32.49
CA PHE A 205 -14.47 -20.41 33.29
C PHE A 205 -14.07 -19.47 34.43
N PRO A 206 -14.96 -19.27 35.44
CA PRO A 206 -14.68 -18.36 36.54
C PRO A 206 -13.48 -18.81 37.38
N TYR A 207 -13.22 -20.12 37.52
CA TYR A 207 -12.18 -20.66 38.41
C TYR A 207 -10.88 -21.08 37.71
N PHE A 208 -10.64 -20.61 36.48
CA PHE A 208 -9.48 -21.01 35.68
C PHE A 208 -8.37 -19.96 35.66
N PHE A 209 -7.13 -20.42 35.84
CA PHE A 209 -5.90 -19.67 35.60
C PHE A 209 -5.00 -20.46 34.67
N SER A 210 -4.22 -19.74 33.88
CA SER A 210 -3.10 -20.33 33.16
C SER A 210 -1.86 -19.49 33.36
N THR A 211 -0.76 -20.17 33.65
CA THR A 211 0.57 -19.55 33.56
C THR A 211 1.07 -19.53 32.11
N GLY A 212 0.43 -20.30 31.22
CA GLY A 212 0.59 -20.21 29.77
C GLY A 212 0.21 -18.85 29.19
N LEU A 213 0.80 -18.56 28.04
CA LEU A 213 0.61 -17.31 27.33
C LEU A 213 -0.56 -17.37 26.36
N ASN A 214 -1.45 -16.37 26.40
CA ASN A 214 -2.60 -16.31 25.50
C ASN A 214 -2.10 -16.20 24.05
N ASP A 215 -2.55 -17.12 23.18
CA ASP A 215 -2.21 -17.16 21.76
C ASP A 215 -2.50 -15.83 21.02
N ASP A 216 -3.50 -15.06 21.47
CA ASP A 216 -3.82 -13.75 20.90
C ASP A 216 -2.68 -12.74 21.12
N ILE A 217 -2.04 -12.79 22.29
CA ILE A 217 -0.91 -11.92 22.62
C ILE A 217 0.28 -12.28 21.73
N GLN A 218 0.51 -13.57 21.52
CA GLN A 218 1.57 -14.03 20.62
C GLN A 218 1.30 -13.60 19.17
N SER A 219 0.05 -13.67 18.71
CA SER A 219 -0.34 -13.19 17.38
C SER A 219 -0.04 -11.70 17.18
N ILE A 220 -0.32 -10.88 18.21
CA ILE A 220 0.03 -9.44 18.20
C ILE A 220 1.55 -9.24 18.19
N ALA A 221 2.29 -9.99 19.01
CA ALA A 221 3.74 -9.92 19.07
C ALA A 221 4.41 -10.26 17.72
N VAL A 222 3.90 -11.29 17.02
CA VAL A 222 4.37 -11.67 15.69
C VAL A 222 4.01 -10.59 14.67
N ALA A 223 2.78 -10.05 14.68
CA ALA A 223 2.41 -8.96 13.78
C ALA A 223 3.30 -7.73 13.95
N LYS A 224 3.67 -7.40 15.19
CA LYS A 224 4.56 -6.28 15.50
C LYS A 224 6.01 -6.53 15.03
N LEU A 225 6.51 -7.76 15.15
CA LEU A 225 7.79 -8.18 14.58
C LEU A 225 7.81 -7.98 13.04
N VAL A 226 6.77 -8.43 12.37
CA VAL A 226 6.61 -8.32 10.90
C VAL A 226 6.60 -6.85 10.47
N GLU A 227 5.89 -5.99 11.20
CA GLU A 227 5.88 -4.53 10.96
C GLU A 227 7.28 -3.92 11.12
N GLN A 228 7.98 -4.20 12.22
CA GLN A 228 9.31 -3.62 12.50
C GLN A 228 10.38 -4.05 11.48
N LEU A 229 10.27 -5.25 10.93
CA LEU A 229 11.17 -5.75 9.87
C LEU A 229 10.82 -5.21 8.47
N GLY A 230 9.70 -4.48 8.32
CA GLY A 230 9.27 -3.90 7.06
C GLY A 230 8.81 -4.95 6.03
N TRP A 231 8.34 -6.11 6.49
CA TRP A 231 7.79 -7.16 5.64
C TRP A 231 6.35 -6.85 5.25
N THR A 232 6.01 -6.96 3.97
CA THR A 232 4.66 -6.64 3.46
C THR A 232 3.95 -7.86 2.86
N TRP A 233 4.65 -8.99 2.75
CA TRP A 233 4.18 -10.21 2.10
C TRP A 233 4.66 -11.45 2.87
N VAL A 234 3.77 -12.21 3.48
CA VAL A 234 4.12 -13.37 4.32
C VAL A 234 3.23 -14.58 4.05
N ILE A 235 3.71 -15.76 4.42
CA ILE A 235 2.93 -17.02 4.40
C ILE A 235 2.62 -17.42 5.84
N ILE A 236 1.41 -17.93 6.08
CA ILE A 236 1.02 -18.53 7.36
C ILE A 236 0.87 -20.05 7.17
N LEU A 237 1.49 -20.80 8.07
CA LEU A 237 1.44 -22.25 8.10
C LEU A 237 0.94 -22.73 9.48
N ALA A 238 -0.07 -23.60 9.48
CA ALA A 238 -0.74 -24.05 10.69
C ALA A 238 -1.08 -25.56 10.62
N PRO A 239 -1.24 -26.26 11.75
CA PRO A 239 -1.75 -27.64 11.76
C PRO A 239 -3.24 -27.68 11.40
N ALA A 240 -3.70 -28.77 10.78
CA ALA A 240 -5.11 -29.02 10.48
C ALA A 240 -5.88 -29.52 11.71
N ASN A 241 -5.93 -28.69 12.75
CA ASN A 241 -6.70 -28.92 13.98
C ASN A 241 -7.33 -27.60 14.47
N ASP A 242 -8.20 -27.68 15.48
CA ASP A 242 -8.94 -26.53 16.03
C ASP A 242 -8.01 -25.39 16.47
N SER A 243 -6.84 -25.74 17.03
CA SER A 243 -5.80 -24.77 17.44
C SER A 243 -5.23 -24.03 16.22
N GLY A 244 -4.84 -24.76 15.18
CA GLY A 244 -4.29 -24.17 13.96
C GLY A 244 -5.28 -23.30 13.20
N GLU A 245 -6.55 -23.71 13.08
CA GLU A 245 -7.58 -22.90 12.42
C GLU A 245 -7.78 -21.56 13.14
N LYS A 246 -7.98 -21.60 14.46
CA LYS A 246 -8.22 -20.41 15.26
C LYS A 246 -7.02 -19.48 15.32
N GLN A 247 -5.83 -20.01 15.58
CA GLN A 247 -4.61 -19.21 15.70
C GLN A 247 -4.19 -18.59 14.36
N SER A 248 -4.30 -19.33 13.25
CA SER A 248 -3.96 -18.80 11.93
C SER A 248 -4.87 -17.64 11.52
N LEU A 249 -6.16 -17.71 11.83
CA LEU A 249 -7.11 -16.63 11.59
C LEU A 249 -6.81 -15.41 12.47
N ASN A 250 -6.54 -15.60 13.76
CA ASN A 250 -6.21 -14.51 14.69
C ASN A 250 -4.89 -13.82 14.28
N LEU A 251 -3.88 -14.61 13.89
CA LEU A 251 -2.61 -14.12 13.38
C LEU A 251 -2.80 -13.34 12.08
N GLN A 252 -3.55 -13.88 11.12
CA GLN A 252 -3.86 -13.19 9.86
C GLN A 252 -4.50 -11.82 10.13
N ASN A 253 -5.50 -11.77 11.02
CA ASN A 253 -6.16 -10.53 11.40
C ASN A 253 -5.20 -9.54 12.09
N ALA A 254 -4.27 -10.01 12.91
CA ALA A 254 -3.28 -9.16 13.56
C ALA A 254 -2.29 -8.55 12.54
N ILE A 255 -1.83 -9.35 11.59
CA ILE A 255 -0.91 -8.95 10.51
C ILE A 255 -1.59 -7.93 9.57
N ILE A 256 -2.82 -8.19 9.14
CA ILE A 256 -3.57 -7.28 8.25
C ILE A 256 -3.81 -5.91 8.90
N LYS A 257 -4.06 -5.87 10.21
CA LYS A 257 -4.19 -4.60 10.95
C LYS A 257 -2.94 -3.71 10.88
N HIS A 258 -1.78 -4.30 10.61
CA HIS A 258 -0.50 -3.58 10.46
C HIS A 258 -0.17 -3.29 8.99
N GLY A 259 -1.13 -3.42 8.06
CA GLY A 259 -0.95 -3.08 6.65
C GLY A 259 -0.16 -4.12 5.84
N VAL A 260 0.02 -5.32 6.39
CA VAL A 260 0.75 -6.43 5.75
C VAL A 260 -0.23 -7.42 5.14
N CYS A 261 0.10 -7.97 3.97
CA CYS A 261 -0.74 -8.98 3.33
C CYS A 261 -0.19 -10.39 3.53
N VAL A 262 -1.11 -11.35 3.61
CA VAL A 262 -0.82 -12.78 3.63
C VAL A 262 -1.03 -13.32 2.22
N ASP A 263 0.00 -13.93 1.64
CA ASP A 263 -0.09 -14.55 0.31
C ASP A 263 -1.01 -15.77 0.35
N ILE A 264 -0.64 -16.72 1.21
CA ILE A 264 -1.35 -17.97 1.36
C ILE A 264 -1.33 -18.36 2.84
N MET A 265 -2.47 -18.85 3.30
CA MET A 265 -2.61 -19.56 4.56
C MET A 265 -2.79 -21.04 4.26
N ILE A 266 -1.91 -21.87 4.81
CA ILE A 266 -1.84 -23.30 4.54
C ILE A 266 -2.03 -24.08 5.83
N THR A 267 -2.84 -25.13 5.77
CA THR A 267 -2.98 -26.12 6.82
C THR A 267 -2.20 -27.39 6.47
N ILE A 268 -1.38 -27.87 7.39
CA ILE A 268 -0.67 -29.16 7.30
C ILE A 268 -1.56 -30.22 7.90
N SER A 269 -1.82 -31.29 7.16
CA SER A 269 -2.57 -32.46 7.62
C SER A 269 -1.68 -33.69 7.72
N GLU A 270 -2.23 -34.85 8.08
CA GLU A 270 -1.50 -36.13 7.99
C GLU A 270 -1.42 -36.65 6.54
N ASP A 271 -2.24 -36.09 5.63
CA ASP A 271 -2.24 -36.47 4.22
C ASP A 271 -1.06 -35.83 3.47
N LYS A 272 -0.11 -36.69 3.07
CA LYS A 272 1.11 -36.29 2.35
C LYS A 272 0.79 -35.64 1.00
N ASP A 273 -0.20 -36.13 0.27
CA ASP A 273 -0.49 -35.62 -1.08
C ASP A 273 -1.06 -34.20 -1.03
N THR A 274 -1.96 -33.93 -0.08
CA THR A 274 -2.47 -32.58 0.18
C THR A 274 -1.34 -31.64 0.60
N ASN A 275 -0.46 -32.07 1.51
CA ASN A 275 0.67 -31.27 1.96
C ASN A 275 1.64 -30.94 0.82
N MET A 276 1.95 -31.90 -0.07
CA MET A 276 2.84 -31.65 -1.21
C MET A 276 2.29 -30.59 -2.16
N ARG A 277 0.98 -30.58 -2.44
CA ARG A 277 0.35 -29.52 -3.26
C ARG A 277 0.47 -28.15 -2.59
N HIS A 278 0.32 -28.10 -1.26
CA HIS A 278 0.52 -26.87 -0.51
C HIS A 278 1.97 -26.40 -0.57
N PHE A 279 2.94 -27.30 -0.44
CA PHE A 279 4.35 -26.95 -0.47
C PHE A 279 4.79 -26.45 -1.85
N GLU A 280 4.24 -27.01 -2.94
CA GLU A 280 4.46 -26.48 -4.28
C GLU A 280 3.96 -25.03 -4.43
N ARG A 281 2.86 -24.66 -3.78
CA ARG A 281 2.39 -23.27 -3.75
C ARG A 281 3.33 -22.36 -2.97
N ILE A 282 3.89 -22.83 -1.85
CA ILE A 282 4.93 -22.11 -1.09
C ILE A 282 6.17 -21.89 -1.97
N ARG A 283 6.58 -22.90 -2.75
CA ARG A 283 7.74 -22.82 -3.65
C ARG A 283 7.61 -21.72 -4.70
N ILE A 284 6.42 -21.56 -5.28
CA ILE A 284 6.14 -20.59 -6.35
C ILE A 284 5.94 -19.17 -5.78
N SER A 285 5.61 -19.04 -4.50
CA SER A 285 5.42 -17.75 -3.84
C SER A 285 6.69 -16.90 -3.75
N THR A 286 6.55 -15.59 -3.95
CA THR A 286 7.59 -14.59 -3.73
C THR A 286 7.83 -14.24 -2.26
N ALA A 287 6.99 -14.72 -1.33
CA ALA A 287 7.17 -14.47 0.09
C ALA A 287 8.41 -15.21 0.61
N GLU A 288 9.33 -14.49 1.25
CA GLU A 288 10.57 -15.03 1.81
C GLU A 288 10.41 -15.51 3.26
N VAL A 289 9.26 -15.22 3.88
CA VAL A 289 8.99 -15.48 5.29
C VAL A 289 7.77 -16.37 5.46
N ILE A 290 7.92 -17.41 6.29
CA ILE A 290 6.86 -18.34 6.67
C ILE A 290 6.67 -18.28 8.18
N ILE A 291 5.44 -18.03 8.63
CA ILE A 291 5.09 -17.97 10.04
C ILE A 291 4.35 -19.25 10.42
N LEU A 292 4.94 -20.01 11.35
CA LEU A 292 4.35 -21.22 11.92
C LEU A 292 3.56 -20.87 13.18
N CYS A 293 2.28 -21.24 13.21
CA CYS A 293 1.38 -21.02 14.34
C CYS A 293 0.53 -22.28 14.63
N GLY A 294 -0.24 -22.27 15.71
CA GLY A 294 -1.01 -23.43 16.16
C GLY A 294 -0.17 -24.44 16.96
N THR A 295 -0.85 -25.38 17.61
CA THR A 295 -0.21 -26.47 18.37
C THR A 295 -0.15 -27.73 17.50
N PRO A 296 1.03 -28.14 17.01
CA PRO A 296 1.17 -29.35 16.20
C PRO A 296 1.05 -30.64 17.03
N SER A 297 0.58 -31.72 16.40
CA SER A 297 0.73 -33.09 16.89
C SER A 297 2.03 -33.71 16.36
N ASP A 298 2.45 -34.84 16.94
CA ASP A 298 3.63 -35.60 16.49
C ASP A 298 3.55 -35.98 14.99
N SER A 299 2.36 -36.33 14.51
CA SER A 299 2.11 -36.67 13.10
C SER A 299 2.29 -35.47 12.16
N ILE A 300 1.88 -34.27 12.61
CA ILE A 300 2.09 -33.03 11.86
C ILE A 300 3.57 -32.65 11.83
N PHE A 301 4.30 -32.82 12.93
CA PHE A 301 5.76 -32.61 12.95
C PHE A 301 6.47 -33.50 11.92
N HIS A 302 6.06 -34.76 11.81
CA HIS A 302 6.63 -35.66 10.80
C HIS A 302 6.30 -35.24 9.37
N SER A 303 5.10 -34.69 9.15
CA SER A 303 4.67 -34.14 7.86
C SER A 303 5.37 -32.83 7.53
N LEU A 304 5.85 -32.07 8.52
CA LEU A 304 6.60 -30.84 8.31
C LEU A 304 8.00 -31.12 7.74
N LYS A 305 8.63 -32.26 8.05
CA LYS A 305 9.95 -32.61 7.51
C LYS A 305 10.02 -32.57 5.98
N THR A 306 8.93 -32.92 5.28
CA THR A 306 8.91 -32.87 3.81
C THR A 306 8.97 -31.44 3.25
N LEU A 307 8.67 -30.42 4.07
CA LEU A 307 8.80 -29.00 3.72
C LEU A 307 10.27 -28.53 3.63
N GLU A 308 11.20 -29.28 4.22
CA GLU A 308 12.63 -28.92 4.24
C GLU A 308 13.17 -28.67 2.82
N THR A 309 12.80 -29.53 1.88
CA THR A 309 13.21 -29.45 0.46
C THR A 309 12.70 -28.19 -0.26
N VAL A 310 11.62 -27.59 0.24
CA VAL A 310 10.93 -26.43 -0.38
C VAL A 310 11.36 -25.11 0.25
N THR A 311 11.87 -25.13 1.48
CA THR A 311 12.11 -23.94 2.30
C THR A 311 13.59 -23.69 2.57
N HIS A 312 14.48 -24.22 1.74
CA HIS A 312 15.93 -24.04 1.91
C HIS A 312 16.39 -22.59 1.97
N GLU A 313 15.68 -21.64 1.34
CA GLU A 313 16.04 -20.21 1.35
C GLU A 313 15.05 -19.31 2.12
N LYS A 314 13.87 -19.83 2.48
CA LYS A 314 12.83 -19.04 3.17
C LYS A 314 13.09 -19.06 4.68
N THR A 315 12.97 -17.92 5.34
CA THR A 315 13.13 -17.80 6.80
C THR A 315 11.82 -18.15 7.50
N LEU A 316 11.92 -18.93 8.59
CA LEU A 316 10.77 -19.30 9.40
C LEU A 316 10.69 -18.42 10.65
N VAL A 317 9.46 -18.11 11.06
CA VAL A 317 9.14 -17.52 12.37
C VAL A 317 8.32 -18.55 13.14
N LEU A 318 8.87 -19.07 14.23
CA LEU A 318 8.28 -20.12 15.04
C LEU A 318 7.62 -19.53 16.28
N THR A 319 6.32 -19.71 16.44
CA THR A 319 5.66 -19.48 17.73
C THR A 319 6.13 -20.50 18.77
N LEU A 320 5.90 -20.19 20.06
CA LEU A 320 6.30 -21.02 21.21
C LEU A 320 5.87 -22.49 21.09
N SER A 321 4.72 -22.74 20.47
CA SER A 321 4.18 -24.08 20.24
C SER A 321 5.04 -24.96 19.33
N TRP A 322 5.91 -24.35 18.51
CA TRP A 322 6.80 -25.03 17.57
C TRP A 322 8.26 -25.07 18.05
N GLY A 323 8.57 -24.46 19.20
CA GLY A 323 9.94 -24.25 19.69
C GLY A 323 10.66 -25.48 20.26
N ASP A 324 10.17 -26.71 20.02
CA ASP A 324 10.88 -27.93 20.42
C ASP A 324 11.86 -28.35 19.32
N TYR A 325 13.15 -28.05 19.56
CA TYR A 325 14.23 -28.03 18.57
C TYR A 325 14.55 -29.40 17.97
N GLY A 326 14.21 -30.51 18.62
CA GLY A 326 14.77 -31.82 18.27
C GLY A 326 14.35 -32.38 16.90
N CYS A 327 13.24 -31.90 16.33
CA CYS A 327 12.59 -32.62 15.23
C CYS A 327 13.06 -32.22 13.82
N CYS A 328 13.41 -30.95 13.65
CA CYS A 328 13.49 -30.29 12.33
C CYS A 328 14.68 -29.31 12.27
N ASN A 329 15.83 -29.69 12.84
CA ASN A 329 17.04 -28.87 12.90
C ASN A 329 17.43 -28.22 11.56
N LEU A 330 17.43 -28.98 10.46
CA LEU A 330 17.78 -28.43 9.14
C LEU A 330 16.73 -27.43 8.61
N LEU A 331 15.45 -27.69 8.87
CA LEU A 331 14.34 -26.81 8.48
C LEU A 331 14.41 -25.48 9.24
N PHE A 332 14.58 -25.55 10.56
CA PHE A 332 14.60 -24.41 11.48
C PHE A 332 15.93 -23.63 11.46
N ASN A 333 16.90 -24.06 10.65
CA ASN A 333 18.17 -23.38 10.50
C ASN A 333 17.98 -21.90 10.10
N CYS A 334 18.60 -21.01 10.86
CA CYS A 334 18.54 -19.55 10.73
C CYS A 334 17.11 -19.00 10.72
N SER A 335 16.29 -19.53 11.63
CA SER A 335 14.91 -19.09 11.88
C SER A 335 14.81 -18.22 13.12
N LEU A 336 13.70 -17.51 13.24
CA LEU A 336 13.34 -16.71 14.41
C LEU A 336 12.40 -17.50 15.31
N ILE A 337 12.76 -17.67 16.57
CA ILE A 337 12.06 -18.59 17.48
C ILE A 337 11.69 -17.84 18.74
N TYR A 338 10.40 -17.83 19.05
CA TYR A 338 9.91 -17.29 20.31
C TYR A 338 10.15 -18.30 21.42
N VAL A 339 10.77 -17.85 22.51
CA VAL A 339 11.02 -18.66 23.71
C VAL A 339 10.66 -17.91 24.98
N TYR A 340 10.44 -18.68 26.05
CA TYR A 340 10.40 -18.14 27.40
C TYR A 340 11.81 -17.68 27.84
N PRO A 341 11.92 -16.60 28.62
CA PRO A 341 13.20 -16.15 29.15
C PRO A 341 13.84 -17.27 29.97
N TYR A 342 15.10 -17.57 29.64
CA TYR A 342 15.87 -18.63 30.28
C TYR A 342 16.46 -18.14 31.61
N ASN A 343 15.59 -17.72 32.54
CA ASN A 343 15.99 -17.41 33.91
C ASN A 343 16.12 -18.71 34.72
N GLN A 344 16.95 -19.63 34.22
CA GLN A 344 17.23 -20.87 34.93
C GLN A 344 18.18 -20.58 36.09
N ILE A 345 17.67 -20.79 37.30
CA ILE A 345 18.45 -20.68 38.52
C ILE A 345 19.26 -21.96 38.64
N GLN A 346 20.55 -21.91 38.26
CA GLN A 346 21.43 -23.08 38.20
C GLN A 346 21.45 -23.88 39.52
N THR A 347 21.36 -23.18 40.66
CA THR A 347 21.27 -23.78 41.99
C THR A 347 20.01 -24.63 42.16
N LEU A 348 18.86 -24.14 41.70
CA LEU A 348 17.58 -24.85 41.74
C LEU A 348 17.61 -26.08 40.82
N ASN A 349 18.13 -25.94 39.59
CA ASN A 349 18.34 -27.09 38.71
C ASN A 349 19.20 -28.17 39.39
N THR A 350 20.27 -27.75 40.06
CA THR A 350 21.17 -28.69 40.76
C THR A 350 20.45 -29.38 41.91
N GLN A 351 19.63 -28.66 42.68
CA GLN A 351 18.84 -29.24 43.78
C GLN A 351 17.77 -30.22 43.26
N LEU A 352 17.02 -29.86 42.22
CA LEU A 352 16.03 -30.74 41.61
C LEU A 352 16.69 -31.98 41.00
N ASN A 353 17.81 -31.82 40.29
CA ASN A 353 18.54 -32.93 39.71
C ASN A 353 18.99 -33.90 40.80
N ASN A 354 19.55 -33.40 41.90
CA ASN A 354 19.92 -34.22 43.05
C ASN A 354 18.70 -34.90 43.70
N TYR A 355 17.57 -34.20 43.79
CA TYR A 355 16.31 -34.77 44.30
C TYR A 355 15.84 -35.95 43.45
N ILE A 356 15.79 -35.80 42.12
CA ILE A 356 15.42 -36.86 41.18
C ILE A 356 16.40 -38.03 41.24
N LEU A 357 17.71 -37.76 41.27
CA LEU A 357 18.75 -38.79 41.36
C LEU A 357 18.78 -39.53 42.71
N SER A 358 18.25 -38.92 43.77
CA SER A 358 18.13 -39.54 45.10
C SER A 358 16.90 -40.44 45.26
N ALA A 359 15.94 -40.36 44.34
CA ALA A 359 14.74 -41.19 44.36
C ALA A 359 15.13 -42.66 44.13
N THR A 360 14.86 -43.51 45.13
CA THR A 360 15.22 -44.94 45.13
C THR A 360 14.17 -45.84 44.49
N GLU A 361 12.98 -45.31 44.20
CA GLU A 361 11.87 -46.08 43.61
C GLU A 361 11.89 -46.00 42.09
N TYR A 362 12.12 -47.15 41.44
CA TYR A 362 11.86 -47.33 40.01
C TYR A 362 10.36 -47.38 39.81
N THR A 363 9.77 -46.22 39.52
CA THR A 363 8.37 -46.17 39.09
C THR A 363 8.24 -46.91 37.75
N THR A 364 7.09 -47.53 37.51
CA THR A 364 6.76 -48.14 36.21
C THR A 364 6.94 -47.16 35.04
N LEU A 365 6.78 -45.86 35.31
CA LEU A 365 6.97 -44.79 34.35
C LEU A 365 8.45 -44.60 33.98
N LEU A 366 9.35 -44.64 34.96
CA LEU A 366 10.79 -44.62 34.72
C LEU A 366 11.25 -45.87 33.96
N ASN A 367 10.68 -47.04 34.25
CA ASN A 367 10.98 -48.25 33.47
C ASN A 367 10.54 -48.09 32.00
N GLY A 368 9.37 -47.48 31.74
CA GLY A 368 8.91 -47.18 30.38
C GLY A 368 9.76 -46.14 29.64
N LEU A 369 10.41 -45.21 30.36
CA LEU A 369 11.40 -44.29 29.79
C LEU A 369 12.73 -44.98 29.43
N LEU A 370 13.05 -46.07 30.12
CA LEU A 370 14.30 -46.82 29.98
C LEU A 370 14.16 -48.05 29.06
N GLU A 371 12.95 -48.40 28.62
CA GLU A 371 12.73 -49.47 27.64
C GLU A 371 13.24 -49.06 26.24
N PRO A 372 13.97 -49.94 25.52
CA PRO A 372 14.50 -49.62 24.20
C PRO A 372 13.36 -49.47 23.20
N PHE A 373 13.22 -48.26 22.64
CA PHE A 373 12.28 -47.99 21.55
C PHE A 373 12.64 -48.83 20.31
N PRO A 374 11.66 -49.38 19.56
CA PRO A 374 11.90 -49.97 18.25
C PRO A 374 12.59 -48.98 17.31
N ALA A 375 13.50 -49.48 16.47
CA ALA A 375 14.42 -48.73 15.61
C ALA A 375 13.80 -47.76 14.56
N GLU A 376 12.51 -47.45 14.66
CA GLU A 376 11.78 -46.56 13.74
C GLU A 376 11.46 -45.18 14.35
N THR A 377 11.69 -44.97 15.65
CA THR A 377 11.50 -43.68 16.33
C THR A 377 12.85 -43.01 16.62
N TYR A 378 13.41 -42.36 15.60
CA TYR A 378 14.58 -41.48 15.75
C TYR A 378 14.19 -40.14 16.38
N TRP A 379 14.56 -39.91 17.64
CA TRP A 379 14.78 -38.57 18.22
C TRP A 379 15.95 -38.65 19.21
N MET A 380 16.89 -37.69 19.14
CA MET A 380 18.22 -37.63 19.77
C MET A 380 19.32 -38.46 19.09
N GLU A 381 19.87 -37.90 18.02
CA GLU A 381 21.27 -38.12 17.67
C GLU A 381 22.03 -36.82 17.97
N GLU A 382 22.39 -36.64 19.24
CA GLU A 382 23.69 -36.10 19.67
C GLU A 382 23.81 -36.35 21.19
N ASP A 383 24.87 -37.08 21.56
CA ASP A 383 25.33 -37.42 22.91
C ASP A 383 24.65 -38.51 23.75
N ILE A 384 24.32 -39.67 23.15
CA ILE A 384 24.18 -40.91 23.93
C ILE A 384 24.99 -42.05 23.30
N ASN A 385 26.24 -42.17 23.75
CA ASN A 385 27.07 -43.37 23.60
C ASN A 385 26.61 -44.52 24.55
N SER A 386 25.32 -44.56 24.92
CA SER A 386 24.77 -45.55 25.88
C SER A 386 23.91 -46.63 25.22
N THR A 387 24.35 -47.14 24.07
CA THR A 387 23.86 -48.43 23.55
C THR A 387 24.44 -49.64 24.27
N SER A 388 25.29 -49.43 25.28
CA SER A 388 25.59 -50.45 26.28
C SER A 388 24.78 -50.19 27.55
N ILE A 389 24.08 -51.24 28.03
CA ILE A 389 23.38 -51.40 29.31
C ILE A 389 21.88 -51.52 29.06
N ILE A 390 21.43 -52.74 28.75
CA ILE A 390 20.58 -53.57 29.61
C ILE A 390 20.72 -55.00 29.06
N ASN A 391 21.75 -55.70 29.53
CA ASN A 391 21.72 -57.16 29.59
C ASN A 391 21.41 -57.50 31.05
N GLY A 392 20.26 -58.15 31.28
CA GLY A 392 19.99 -59.04 32.40
C GLY A 392 20.32 -58.57 33.82
N THR A 393 19.26 -58.46 34.64
CA THR A 393 19.22 -58.80 36.08
C THR A 393 19.80 -57.87 37.15
N GLU A 394 20.54 -56.82 36.86
CA GLU A 394 20.98 -55.85 37.89
C GLU A 394 20.35 -54.44 37.70
N LYS A 395 19.58 -53.99 38.70
CA LYS A 395 19.00 -52.64 38.77
C LYS A 395 20.10 -51.62 39.03
N THR A 396 20.56 -50.89 38.02
CA THR A 396 21.58 -49.84 38.13
C THR A 396 20.98 -48.49 38.56
N PRO A 397 21.44 -47.85 39.66
CA PRO A 397 20.88 -46.60 40.20
C PRO A 397 20.72 -45.49 39.14
N LEU A 398 19.65 -44.68 39.24
CA LEU A 398 19.39 -43.52 38.36
C LEU A 398 20.62 -42.58 38.23
N LYS A 399 21.47 -42.56 39.27
CA LYS A 399 22.76 -41.86 39.34
C LYS A 399 23.74 -42.21 38.20
N ASN A 400 23.54 -43.32 37.50
CA ASN A 400 24.37 -43.72 36.36
C ASN A 400 23.85 -43.21 35.01
N LEU A 401 22.71 -42.52 34.97
CA LEU A 401 22.22 -41.83 33.77
C LEU A 401 22.95 -40.49 33.64
N ASN A 402 23.61 -40.27 32.50
CA ASN A 402 24.21 -38.98 32.14
C ASN A 402 23.15 -37.94 31.69
N TYR A 403 22.02 -37.85 32.40
CA TYR A 403 20.95 -36.91 32.07
C TYR A 403 20.79 -35.88 33.20
N TYR A 404 20.82 -34.59 32.84
CA TYR A 404 20.69 -33.49 33.79
C TYR A 404 19.27 -32.92 33.72
N PHE A 405 18.51 -33.08 34.81
CA PHE A 405 17.13 -32.63 34.88
C PHE A 405 17.04 -31.14 35.25
N THR A 406 16.32 -30.37 34.45
CA THR A 406 16.00 -28.96 34.71
C THR A 406 14.57 -28.80 35.22
N HIS A 407 14.35 -27.79 36.08
CA HIS A 407 13.02 -27.55 36.64
C HIS A 407 12.06 -26.91 35.62
N ASN A 408 10.76 -27.19 35.77
CA ASN A 408 9.73 -26.50 35.02
C ASN A 408 9.24 -25.26 35.80
N ASN A 409 9.58 -24.07 35.30
CA ASN A 409 9.22 -22.78 35.92
C ASN A 409 7.72 -22.61 36.17
N GLU A 410 6.90 -23.00 35.20
CA GLU A 410 5.47 -22.77 35.22
C GLU A 410 4.76 -23.63 36.27
N VAL A 411 5.18 -24.89 36.37
CA VAL A 411 4.69 -25.83 37.40
C VAL A 411 5.14 -25.38 38.77
N TYR A 412 6.42 -25.03 38.93
CA TYR A 412 6.96 -24.55 40.19
C TYR A 412 6.21 -23.31 40.70
N LYS A 413 6.03 -22.31 39.81
CA LYS A 413 5.26 -21.09 40.09
C LYS A 413 3.82 -21.40 40.46
N SER A 414 3.18 -22.36 39.78
CA SER A 414 1.80 -22.77 40.06
C SER A 414 1.63 -23.35 41.47
N VAL A 415 2.57 -24.18 41.93
CA VAL A 415 2.55 -24.76 43.28
C VAL A 415 2.67 -23.65 44.33
N TYR A 416 3.65 -22.75 44.17
CA TYR A 416 3.84 -21.62 45.09
C TYR A 416 2.65 -20.64 45.09
N THR A 417 2.00 -20.46 43.95
CA THR A 417 0.78 -19.64 43.85
C THR A 417 -0.33 -20.19 44.73
N ILE A 418 -0.57 -21.50 44.70
CA ILE A 418 -1.56 -22.14 45.60
C ILE A 418 -1.13 -22.02 47.05
N ALA A 419 0.14 -22.29 47.37
CA ALA A 419 0.64 -22.25 48.74
C ALA A 419 0.54 -20.86 49.37
N HIS A 420 0.98 -19.81 48.66
CA HIS A 420 0.86 -18.43 49.15
C HIS A 420 -0.59 -17.94 49.23
N ALA A 421 -1.45 -18.36 48.30
CA ALA A 421 -2.88 -18.04 48.38
C ALA A 421 -3.55 -18.73 49.57
N LEU A 422 -3.17 -19.99 49.88
CA LEU A 422 -3.63 -20.70 51.08
C LEU A 422 -3.14 -19.99 52.34
N ASP A 423 -1.86 -19.64 52.42
CA ASP A 423 -1.25 -18.96 53.56
C ASP A 423 -1.90 -17.59 53.84
N THR A 424 -2.14 -16.81 52.76
CA THR A 424 -2.86 -15.53 52.84
C THR A 424 -4.31 -15.73 53.32
N MET A 425 -4.98 -16.78 52.85
CA MET A 425 -6.35 -17.09 53.26
C MET A 425 -6.42 -17.51 54.74
N LEU A 426 -5.44 -18.29 55.21
CA LEU A 426 -5.38 -18.80 56.58
C LEU A 426 -5.00 -17.70 57.57
N SER A 427 -4.09 -16.79 57.21
CA SER A 427 -3.78 -15.63 58.06
C SER A 427 -4.97 -14.68 58.26
N HIS A 428 -5.94 -14.65 57.34
CA HIS A 428 -7.16 -13.84 57.46
C HIS A 428 -8.30 -14.52 58.25
N LYS A 429 -8.23 -15.83 58.52
CA LYS A 429 -9.23 -16.57 59.30
C LYS A 429 -8.62 -17.05 60.61
N ASP A 430 -9.24 -16.73 61.75
CA ASP A 430 -8.86 -17.35 63.03
C ASP A 430 -8.80 -18.89 62.86
N ASN A 431 -7.65 -19.45 63.26
CA ASN A 431 -7.02 -20.75 62.94
C ASN A 431 -7.85 -22.06 63.02
N HIS A 432 -9.19 -22.08 62.97
CA HIS A 432 -9.94 -23.23 63.50
C HIS A 432 -11.05 -23.88 62.67
N ILE A 433 -11.35 -23.50 61.42
CA ILE A 433 -12.38 -24.24 60.64
C ILE A 433 -11.93 -24.54 59.20
N LEU A 434 -11.32 -25.73 59.06
CA LEU A 434 -11.03 -26.48 57.83
C LEU A 434 -12.25 -27.35 57.46
N THR A 435 -13.37 -26.73 57.09
CA THR A 435 -14.52 -27.48 56.55
C THR A 435 -15.07 -26.81 55.29
N ASN A 436 -15.02 -27.55 54.18
CA ASN A 436 -15.72 -27.44 52.90
C ASN A 436 -15.72 -26.08 52.19
N THR A 437 -14.85 -25.15 52.60
CA THR A 437 -14.90 -23.74 52.19
C THR A 437 -13.73 -23.28 51.32
N HIS A 438 -12.73 -24.13 51.09
CA HIS A 438 -11.50 -23.72 50.42
C HIS A 438 -11.64 -23.46 48.92
N GLY A 439 -12.41 -24.26 48.17
CA GLY A 439 -12.46 -24.17 46.69
C GLY A 439 -12.86 -22.79 46.15
N LYS A 440 -13.99 -22.25 46.61
CA LYS A 440 -14.50 -20.93 46.19
C LYS A 440 -13.69 -19.77 46.76
N GLN A 441 -13.15 -19.93 47.97
CA GLN A 441 -12.47 -18.85 48.69
C GLN A 441 -11.03 -18.67 48.24
N LEU A 442 -10.29 -19.75 47.98
CA LEU A 442 -8.90 -19.70 47.49
C LEU A 442 -8.81 -18.89 46.19
N HIS A 443 -9.79 -19.07 45.31
CA HIS A 443 -9.90 -18.32 44.05
C HIS A 443 -9.87 -16.79 44.25
N HIS A 444 -10.53 -16.30 45.30
CA HIS A 444 -10.56 -14.87 45.62
C HIS A 444 -9.18 -14.34 45.99
N TYR A 445 -8.40 -15.11 46.76
CA TYR A 445 -7.05 -14.72 47.18
C TYR A 445 -6.04 -14.77 46.03
N ILE A 446 -6.19 -15.67 45.08
CA ILE A 446 -5.33 -15.72 43.88
C ILE A 446 -5.57 -14.49 42.98
N ARG A 447 -6.77 -13.89 42.98
CA ARG A 447 -7.14 -12.76 42.09
C ARG A 447 -6.14 -11.60 42.12
N ASN A 448 -5.64 -11.26 43.31
CA ASN A 448 -4.74 -10.13 43.56
C ASN A 448 -3.54 -10.57 44.43
N LEU A 449 -2.94 -11.71 44.08
CA LEU A 449 -1.80 -12.26 44.82
C LEU A 449 -0.48 -11.61 44.39
N HIS A 450 0.39 -11.33 45.36
CA HIS A 450 1.75 -10.88 45.14
C HIS A 450 2.69 -11.61 46.10
N PHE A 451 3.70 -12.30 45.56
CA PHE A 451 4.68 -12.99 46.37
C PHE A 451 6.04 -13.04 45.70
N LYS A 452 7.06 -13.34 46.49
CA LYS A 452 8.43 -13.57 46.06
C LYS A 452 8.83 -14.98 46.46
N ASP A 453 9.31 -15.76 45.50
CA ASP A 453 9.74 -17.14 45.75
C ASP A 453 11.10 -17.19 46.48
N PRO A 454 11.53 -18.37 47.00
CA PRO A 454 12.79 -18.50 47.76
C PRO A 454 14.04 -18.09 46.98
N TRP A 455 13.97 -18.03 45.64
CA TRP A 455 15.08 -17.61 44.79
C TRP A 455 14.94 -16.19 44.27
N GLY A 456 13.97 -15.45 44.80
CA GLY A 456 13.83 -14.03 44.62
C GLY A 456 13.07 -13.60 43.36
N ARG A 457 12.38 -14.52 42.68
CA ARG A 457 11.48 -14.17 41.57
C ARG A 457 10.16 -13.62 42.12
N GLU A 458 9.75 -12.50 41.58
CA GLU A 458 8.51 -11.81 41.97
C GLU A 458 7.37 -12.23 41.03
N THR A 459 6.25 -12.68 41.58
CA THR A 459 5.06 -13.07 40.81
C THR A 459 3.88 -12.22 41.27
N ARG A 460 3.23 -11.54 40.32
CA ARG A 460 2.11 -10.63 40.58
C ARG A 460 0.92 -10.94 39.70
N TYR A 461 -0.21 -11.22 40.34
CA TYR A 461 -1.51 -11.43 39.69
C TYR A 461 -2.41 -10.21 39.92
N LYS A 462 -3.18 -9.84 38.89
CA LYS A 462 -4.26 -8.83 38.95
C LYS A 462 -5.41 -9.31 38.10
N GLU A 463 -6.59 -9.40 38.70
CA GLU A 463 -7.81 -9.88 38.03
C GLU A 463 -7.60 -11.18 37.23
N PHE A 464 -6.90 -12.14 37.83
CA PHE A 464 -6.67 -13.46 37.23
C PHE A 464 -5.74 -13.46 36.01
N ARG A 465 -4.92 -12.41 35.85
CA ARG A 465 -3.85 -12.33 34.85
C ARG A 465 -2.54 -12.01 35.54
N GLU A 466 -1.48 -12.69 35.12
CA GLU A 466 -0.13 -12.28 35.48
C GLU A 466 0.17 -10.94 34.81
N ILE A 467 0.67 -9.97 35.60
CA ILE A 467 0.81 -8.57 35.16
C ILE A 467 1.98 -8.41 34.18
N LEU A 468 3.06 -9.15 34.41
CA LEU A 468 4.29 -9.04 33.65
C LEU A 468 4.55 -10.34 32.91
N ARG A 469 4.64 -10.26 31.57
CA ARG A 469 4.93 -11.40 30.71
C ARG A 469 6.06 -11.02 29.76
N GLU A 470 7.09 -11.86 29.69
CA GLU A 470 8.29 -11.61 28.89
C GLU A 470 8.55 -12.77 27.92
N TYR A 471 9.00 -12.45 26.70
CA TYR A 471 9.51 -13.40 25.72
C TYR A 471 10.86 -12.95 25.21
N TRP A 472 11.68 -13.92 24.83
CA TRP A 472 12.86 -13.65 24.02
C TRP A 472 12.65 -14.18 22.60
N ILE A 473 13.24 -13.49 21.64
CA ILE A 473 13.34 -13.95 20.25
C ILE A 473 14.76 -14.41 20.05
N LEU A 474 14.91 -15.69 19.70
CA LEU A 474 16.17 -16.31 19.36
C LEU A 474 16.34 -16.37 17.84
N ASN A 475 17.55 -16.09 17.37
CA ASN A 475 18.00 -16.50 16.05
C ASN A 475 18.89 -17.73 16.22
N TRP A 476 18.39 -18.88 15.77
CA TRP A 476 19.07 -20.17 15.91
C TRP A 476 19.62 -20.61 14.55
N CYS A 477 20.93 -20.82 14.44
CA CYS A 477 21.61 -21.24 13.21
C CYS A 477 22.55 -22.42 13.46
N LEU A 478 22.63 -23.33 12.49
CA LEU A 478 23.62 -24.40 12.42
C LEU A 478 24.87 -23.90 11.71
N THR A 479 26.03 -23.92 12.38
CA THR A 479 27.32 -23.62 11.75
C THR A 479 27.92 -24.86 11.08
N SER A 480 28.84 -24.63 10.14
CA SER A 480 29.50 -25.68 9.33
C SER A 480 30.25 -26.75 10.12
N LYS A 481 30.48 -26.55 11.43
CA LYS A 481 31.09 -27.52 12.35
C LYS A 481 30.08 -28.34 13.16
N LYS A 482 28.78 -28.32 12.80
CA LYS A 482 27.64 -28.85 13.58
C LYS A 482 27.37 -28.15 14.92
N ASN A 483 28.12 -27.11 15.29
CA ASN A 483 27.79 -26.30 16.46
C ASN A 483 26.58 -25.41 16.14
N SER A 484 25.59 -25.36 17.03
CA SER A 484 24.53 -24.35 16.97
C SER A 484 25.04 -23.01 17.52
N THR A 485 24.64 -21.92 16.88
CA THR A 485 24.75 -20.57 17.44
C THR A 485 23.36 -20.10 17.81
N GLU A 486 23.17 -19.84 19.10
CA GLU A 486 21.95 -19.25 19.66
C GLU A 486 22.25 -17.80 20.01
N ASN A 487 21.62 -16.87 19.30
CA ASN A 487 21.70 -15.46 19.65
C ASN A 487 20.34 -14.91 20.05
N ILE A 488 20.26 -14.26 21.22
CA ILE A 488 19.06 -13.55 21.65
C ILE A 488 19.05 -12.21 20.95
N ILE A 489 18.14 -12.05 19.99
CA ILE A 489 18.08 -10.86 19.14
C ILE A 489 17.12 -9.80 19.67
N GLY A 490 16.29 -10.14 20.65
CA GLY A 490 15.34 -9.19 21.22
C GLY A 490 14.47 -9.78 22.31
N ASN A 491 13.80 -8.91 23.06
CA ASN A 491 12.83 -9.26 24.08
C ASN A 491 11.52 -8.49 23.90
N ILE A 492 10.44 -9.13 24.33
CA ILE A 492 9.09 -8.58 24.32
C ILE A 492 8.59 -8.58 25.74
N VAL A 493 8.26 -7.42 26.26
CA VAL A 493 7.70 -7.26 27.61
C VAL A 493 6.28 -6.73 27.50
N LEU A 494 5.35 -7.45 28.11
CA LEU A 494 3.95 -7.08 28.21
C LEU A 494 3.64 -6.68 29.66
N SER A 495 3.19 -5.44 29.84
CA SER A 495 2.80 -4.90 31.16
C SER A 495 1.52 -4.09 31.05
N GLU A 496 0.49 -4.45 31.84
CA GLU A 496 -0.78 -3.70 31.99
C GLU A 496 -1.32 -3.02 30.70
N SER A 497 -1.23 -3.70 29.54
CA SER A 497 -1.64 -3.28 28.16
C SER A 497 -0.63 -2.54 27.27
N ILE A 498 0.59 -2.26 27.75
CA ILE A 498 1.69 -1.75 26.93
C ILE A 498 2.57 -2.94 26.50
N MET A 499 2.76 -3.10 25.19
CA MET A 499 3.67 -4.08 24.61
C MET A 499 4.93 -3.35 24.12
N ASN A 500 6.05 -3.60 24.78
CA ASN A 500 7.35 -3.10 24.34
C ASN A 500 8.11 -4.23 23.65
N ILE A 501 8.61 -3.96 22.45
CA ILE A 501 9.41 -4.89 21.66
C ILE A 501 10.73 -4.21 21.33
N GLU A 502 11.83 -4.76 21.85
CA GLU A 502 13.18 -4.32 21.55
C GLU A 502 13.90 -5.42 20.78
N ILE A 503 14.33 -5.13 19.55
CA ILE A 503 14.98 -6.10 18.67
C ILE A 503 16.20 -5.45 18.02
N ASN A 504 17.31 -6.17 18.02
CA ASN A 504 18.54 -5.81 17.33
C ASN A 504 18.60 -6.51 15.96
N PHE A 505 18.08 -5.84 14.93
CA PHE A 505 18.00 -6.40 13.57
C PHE A 505 19.37 -6.69 12.92
N LYS A 506 20.46 -6.06 13.39
CA LYS A 506 21.79 -6.21 12.80
C LYS A 506 22.46 -7.54 13.12
N GLU A 507 22.00 -8.20 14.18
CA GLU A 507 22.56 -9.48 14.64
C GLU A 507 21.80 -10.70 14.10
N ILE A 508 20.72 -10.48 13.34
CA ILE A 508 19.94 -11.56 12.74
C ILE A 508 20.72 -12.14 11.56
N THR A 509 21.00 -13.44 11.64
CA THR A 509 21.52 -14.20 10.51
C THR A 509 20.34 -14.81 9.74
N TRP A 510 20.25 -14.47 8.45
CA TRP A 510 19.19 -14.95 7.56
C TRP A 510 19.62 -16.21 6.84
N LYS A 511 18.65 -17.07 6.50
CA LYS A 511 18.88 -18.31 5.75
C LYS A 511 19.35 -18.03 4.32
N LYS A 512 18.77 -17.00 3.70
CA LYS A 512 19.18 -16.46 2.40
C LYS A 512 20.35 -15.49 2.58
N ASP A 513 21.35 -15.55 1.71
CA ASP A 513 22.44 -14.58 1.73
C ASP A 513 21.95 -13.18 1.31
N THR A 514 21.86 -12.27 2.28
CA THR A 514 21.42 -10.89 2.09
C THR A 514 22.56 -9.88 2.09
N LYS A 515 23.84 -10.29 2.10
CA LYS A 515 25.01 -9.39 2.19
C LYS A 515 24.89 -8.36 3.33
N ASN A 516 24.51 -8.81 4.53
CA ASN A 516 24.28 -8.00 5.73
C ASN A 516 23.13 -6.97 5.63
N GLN A 517 22.20 -7.11 4.69
CA GLN A 517 20.95 -6.33 4.65
C GLN A 517 19.80 -7.10 5.31
N THR A 518 18.81 -6.38 5.84
CA THR A 518 17.58 -6.99 6.34
C THR A 518 16.84 -7.68 5.20
N LEU A 519 16.40 -8.92 5.42
CA LEU A 519 15.59 -9.68 4.46
C LEU A 519 14.32 -8.89 4.10
N LYS A 520 14.03 -8.74 2.82
CA LYS A 520 12.79 -8.11 2.33
C LYS A 520 11.84 -9.18 1.83
N SER A 521 10.61 -9.18 2.34
CA SER A 521 9.54 -10.05 1.87
C SER A 521 8.39 -9.21 1.32
N GLN A 522 8.29 -9.13 -0.01
CA GLN A 522 7.38 -8.23 -0.73
C GLN A 522 6.79 -8.93 -1.97
N CYS A 523 5.54 -8.62 -2.31
CA CYS A 523 4.89 -9.17 -3.51
C CYS A 523 5.40 -8.49 -4.79
N SER A 524 5.40 -7.16 -4.78
CA SER A 524 5.87 -6.30 -5.86
C SER A 524 7.06 -5.49 -5.40
N ALA A 525 8.03 -5.26 -6.28
CA ALA A 525 9.09 -4.31 -6.01
C ALA A 525 8.51 -2.88 -5.94
N ASN A 526 9.07 -2.07 -5.05
CA ASN A 526 8.68 -0.66 -4.91
C ASN A 526 8.77 0.09 -6.24
N CYS A 527 7.77 0.92 -6.54
CA CYS A 527 7.80 1.74 -7.75
C CYS A 527 8.88 2.83 -7.66
N LEU A 528 9.65 3.00 -8.73
CA LEU A 528 10.65 4.07 -8.82
C LEU A 528 9.97 5.45 -8.96
N PRO A 529 10.67 6.55 -8.59
CA PRO A 529 10.19 7.90 -8.89
C PRO A 529 9.86 8.05 -10.39
N GLY A 530 8.82 8.82 -10.69
CA GLY A 530 8.23 8.93 -12.03
C GLY A 530 7.12 7.91 -12.33
N TYR A 531 6.99 6.88 -11.49
CA TYR A 531 5.94 5.86 -11.57
C TYR A 531 4.99 5.93 -10.37
N ARG A 532 3.79 5.39 -10.56
CA ARG A 532 2.75 5.20 -9.53
C ARG A 532 2.29 3.76 -9.48
N LYS A 533 1.69 3.38 -8.36
CA LYS A 533 1.04 2.09 -8.17
C LYS A 533 -0.23 1.98 -9.01
N ILE A 534 -0.45 0.79 -9.58
CA ILE A 534 -1.71 0.37 -10.17
C ILE A 534 -2.13 -0.95 -9.52
N PRO A 535 -3.29 -1.01 -8.86
CA PRO A 535 -3.81 -2.25 -8.30
C PRO A 535 -4.14 -3.24 -9.43
N ARG A 536 -3.79 -4.52 -9.27
CA ARG A 536 -4.24 -5.55 -10.22
C ARG A 536 -5.70 -5.87 -9.94
N THR A 537 -6.50 -6.06 -11.00
CA THR A 537 -7.97 -6.24 -10.96
C THR A 537 -8.49 -7.40 -10.09
N SER A 538 -7.61 -8.22 -9.53
CA SER A 538 -7.96 -9.34 -8.65
C SER A 538 -6.93 -9.62 -7.53
N SER A 539 -6.00 -8.71 -7.23
CA SER A 539 -4.95 -8.93 -6.21
C SER A 539 -5.19 -8.17 -4.91
N VAL A 540 -4.66 -8.71 -3.82
CA VAL A 540 -4.60 -8.03 -2.51
C VAL A 540 -3.76 -6.74 -2.58
N PRO A 541 -4.01 -5.74 -1.69
CA PRO A 541 -3.43 -4.40 -1.79
C PRO A 541 -1.90 -4.33 -1.89
N CYS A 542 -1.19 -5.30 -1.33
CA CYS A 542 0.28 -5.33 -1.34
C CYS A 542 0.90 -5.77 -2.68
N CYS A 543 0.10 -6.27 -3.63
CA CYS A 543 0.53 -6.63 -4.97
C CYS A 543 -0.01 -5.61 -5.97
N TYR A 544 0.88 -4.86 -6.60
CA TYR A 544 0.56 -3.82 -7.56
C TYR A 544 1.59 -3.80 -8.70
N ASP A 545 1.21 -3.21 -9.83
CA ASP A 545 2.13 -2.92 -10.92
C ASP A 545 2.53 -1.45 -10.90
N CYS A 546 3.69 -1.13 -11.47
CA CYS A 546 4.16 0.24 -11.58
C CYS A 546 3.87 0.78 -12.98
N ALA A 547 3.20 1.93 -13.05
CA ALA A 547 2.93 2.61 -14.31
C ALA A 547 3.44 4.05 -14.27
N PRO A 548 3.92 4.59 -15.40
CA PRO A 548 4.41 5.96 -15.44
C PRO A 548 3.29 6.96 -15.12
N CYS A 549 3.65 8.07 -14.48
CA CYS A 549 2.72 9.17 -14.23
C CYS A 549 2.13 9.72 -15.53
N SER A 550 0.95 10.35 -15.47
CA SER A 550 0.30 10.95 -16.64
C SER A 550 1.04 12.22 -17.09
N ASN A 551 0.61 12.85 -18.18
CA ASN A 551 1.22 14.12 -18.62
C ASN A 551 0.79 15.26 -17.68
N GLY A 552 1.75 16.12 -17.31
CA GLY A 552 1.53 17.18 -16.31
C GLY A 552 1.62 16.72 -14.84
N GLU A 553 1.92 15.44 -14.61
CA GLU A 553 2.06 14.84 -13.29
C GLU A 553 3.45 14.28 -13.07
N ILE A 554 3.90 14.24 -11.82
CA ILE A 554 5.19 13.72 -11.37
C ILE A 554 5.05 12.77 -10.18
N SER A 555 6.07 11.96 -9.94
CA SER A 555 6.27 11.20 -8.72
C SER A 555 7.70 11.42 -8.25
N ASN A 556 7.87 12.11 -7.13
CA ASN A 556 9.18 12.45 -6.57
C ASN A 556 9.62 11.50 -5.44
N VAL A 557 8.70 10.68 -4.92
CA VAL A 557 8.96 9.69 -3.86
C VAL A 557 8.82 8.29 -4.44
N THR A 558 9.66 7.36 -3.99
CA THR A 558 9.52 5.94 -4.31
C THR A 558 8.20 5.41 -3.77
N ASP A 559 7.55 4.55 -4.55
CA ASP A 559 6.38 3.78 -4.15
C ASP A 559 5.11 4.61 -3.87
N MET A 560 4.97 5.71 -4.61
CA MET A 560 3.84 6.64 -4.52
C MET A 560 2.54 6.02 -5.10
N GLU A 561 1.43 6.17 -4.38
CA GLU A 561 0.11 5.68 -4.84
C GLU A 561 -0.46 6.51 -5.99
N ASN A 562 -0.46 7.84 -5.84
CA ASN A 562 -1.01 8.78 -6.81
C ASN A 562 0.03 9.85 -7.16
N CYS A 563 0.17 10.15 -8.45
CA CYS A 563 1.10 11.19 -8.90
C CYS A 563 0.63 12.59 -8.50
N LEU A 564 1.58 13.50 -8.34
CA LEU A 564 1.36 14.91 -8.02
C LEU A 564 1.29 15.73 -9.29
N LYS A 565 0.31 16.62 -9.40
CA LYS A 565 0.17 17.53 -10.56
C LYS A 565 1.09 18.75 -10.43
N CYS A 566 1.83 19.10 -11.49
CA CYS A 566 2.64 20.31 -11.53
C CYS A 566 1.76 21.58 -11.55
N LYS A 567 2.31 22.72 -11.10
CA LYS A 567 1.63 24.03 -11.18
C LYS A 567 1.48 24.47 -12.63
N ASP A 568 0.56 25.41 -12.90
CA ASP A 568 0.25 25.84 -14.27
C ASP A 568 1.43 26.45 -15.03
N ASN A 569 2.41 27.03 -14.32
CA ASN A 569 3.63 27.63 -14.89
C ASN A 569 4.78 26.60 -15.05
N GLU A 570 4.58 25.39 -14.58
CA GLU A 570 5.58 24.33 -14.54
C GLU A 570 5.16 23.16 -15.44
N TRP A 571 6.12 22.32 -15.80
CA TRP A 571 5.94 21.13 -16.62
C TRP A 571 6.89 20.02 -16.16
N PRO A 572 6.44 18.76 -16.11
CA PRO A 572 7.30 17.64 -15.73
C PRO A 572 8.52 17.51 -16.66
N ASN A 573 9.66 17.16 -16.07
CA ASN A 573 10.83 16.69 -16.82
C ASN A 573 10.52 15.35 -17.54
N GLN A 574 11.43 14.91 -18.40
CA GLN A 574 11.25 13.69 -19.21
C GLN A 574 11.05 12.42 -18.36
N GLU A 575 11.69 12.38 -17.19
CA GLU A 575 11.59 11.27 -16.22
C GLU A 575 10.35 11.37 -15.30
N LYS A 576 9.58 12.47 -15.38
CA LYS A 576 8.40 12.75 -14.54
C LYS A 576 8.68 12.72 -13.03
N THR A 577 9.87 13.17 -12.64
CA THR A 577 10.31 13.23 -11.24
C THR A 577 10.25 14.65 -10.68
N ILE A 578 10.42 15.67 -11.52
CA ILE A 578 10.56 17.08 -11.12
C ILE A 578 9.71 17.97 -12.03
N CYS A 579 9.09 19.00 -11.46
CA CYS A 579 8.40 20.06 -12.21
C CYS A 579 9.39 21.19 -12.53
N ASN A 580 9.59 21.51 -13.81
CA ASN A 580 10.45 22.59 -14.30
C ASN A 580 9.60 23.72 -14.88
N GLU A 581 10.09 24.96 -14.86
CA GLU A 581 9.35 26.09 -15.47
C GLU A 581 9.17 25.91 -16.99
N LYS A 582 7.97 26.23 -17.49
CA LYS A 582 7.65 26.15 -18.93
C LYS A 582 8.49 27.16 -19.72
N GLN A 583 8.94 26.76 -20.91
CA GLN A 583 9.67 27.65 -21.80
C GLN A 583 8.73 28.65 -22.49
N ILE A 584 9.16 29.89 -22.59
CA ILE A 584 8.40 31.00 -23.19
C ILE A 584 8.78 31.12 -24.67
N GLU A 585 7.79 31.11 -25.57
CA GLU A 585 8.00 31.20 -27.02
C GLU A 585 7.39 32.50 -27.60
N PHE A 586 8.22 33.31 -28.26
CA PHE A 586 7.86 34.50 -29.04
C PHE A 586 8.88 34.72 -30.19
N LEU A 587 8.55 35.54 -31.20
CA LEU A 587 9.47 35.84 -32.31
C LEU A 587 10.58 36.79 -31.84
N SER A 588 11.68 36.22 -31.37
CA SER A 588 12.75 36.94 -30.70
C SER A 588 13.67 37.64 -31.70
N PHE A 589 14.24 38.79 -31.28
CA PHE A 589 15.36 39.43 -32.01
C PHE A 589 16.63 38.59 -31.98
N VAL A 590 16.77 37.75 -30.95
CA VAL A 590 17.96 36.93 -30.69
C VAL A 590 17.56 35.46 -30.85
N GLY A 591 18.21 34.74 -31.78
CA GLY A 591 18.10 33.29 -31.91
C GLY A 591 17.15 32.77 -33.00
N ASP A 592 16.22 33.57 -33.52
CA ASP A 592 15.32 33.15 -34.60
C ASP A 592 15.83 33.58 -36.00
N PRO A 593 16.10 32.65 -36.94
CA PRO A 593 16.61 32.98 -38.27
C PRO A 593 15.60 33.77 -39.13
N LEU A 594 14.29 33.57 -38.90
CA LEU A 594 13.23 34.28 -39.63
C LEU A 594 13.24 35.78 -39.34
N THR A 595 13.45 36.17 -38.08
CA THR A 595 13.54 37.58 -37.66
C THR A 595 14.67 38.31 -38.39
N LEU A 596 15.84 37.66 -38.50
CA LEU A 596 17.00 38.22 -39.20
C LEU A 596 16.69 38.49 -40.68
N VAL A 597 16.04 37.55 -41.36
CA VAL A 597 15.66 37.69 -42.78
C VAL A 597 14.70 38.86 -42.98
N PHE A 598 13.68 39.00 -42.11
CA PHE A 598 12.71 40.09 -42.22
C PHE A 598 13.34 41.48 -42.00
N ILE A 599 14.29 41.60 -41.07
CA ILE A 599 15.02 42.86 -40.83
C ILE A 599 15.83 43.26 -42.06
N ILE A 600 16.63 42.33 -42.60
CA ILE A 600 17.48 42.58 -43.78
C ILE A 600 16.62 42.99 -44.98
N LEU A 601 15.56 42.23 -45.26
CA LEU A 601 14.69 42.49 -46.41
C LEU A 601 13.95 43.82 -46.30
N SER A 602 13.42 44.15 -45.12
CA SER A 602 12.70 45.42 -44.88
C SER A 602 13.63 46.63 -44.99
N ALA A 603 14.85 46.54 -44.42
CA ALA A 603 15.84 47.61 -44.51
C ALA A 603 16.30 47.86 -45.96
N LEU A 604 16.58 46.78 -46.70
CA LEU A 604 17.00 46.87 -48.11
C LEU A 604 15.91 47.52 -48.98
N LEU A 605 14.65 47.11 -48.84
CA LEU A 605 13.54 47.66 -49.60
C LEU A 605 13.23 49.13 -49.22
N TYR A 606 13.38 49.50 -47.95
CA TYR A 606 13.27 50.89 -47.50
C TYR A 606 14.34 51.80 -48.14
N ILE A 607 15.59 51.32 -48.22
CA ILE A 607 16.69 52.04 -48.88
C ILE A 607 16.37 52.21 -50.37
N ILE A 608 15.96 51.14 -51.07
CA ILE A 608 15.59 51.19 -52.49
C ILE A 608 14.46 52.21 -52.73
N ALA A 609 13.39 52.18 -51.91
CA ALA A 609 12.29 53.13 -52.03
C ALA A 609 12.74 54.58 -51.78
N THR A 610 13.70 54.79 -50.88
CA THR A 610 14.29 56.11 -50.61
C THR A 610 15.12 56.62 -51.80
N VAL A 611 15.92 55.75 -52.42
CA VAL A 611 16.68 56.09 -53.64
C VAL A 611 15.73 56.47 -54.78
N ILE A 612 14.67 55.69 -55.00
CA ILE A 612 13.64 55.98 -56.02
C ILE A 612 12.96 57.32 -55.75
N LEU A 613 12.60 57.62 -54.50
CA LEU A 613 12.02 58.91 -54.13
C LEU A 613 13.01 60.07 -54.40
N GLY A 614 14.29 59.89 -54.08
CA GLY A 614 15.35 60.85 -54.38
C GLY A 614 15.47 61.14 -55.88
N ILE A 615 15.47 60.09 -56.72
CA ILE A 615 15.50 60.22 -58.19
C ILE A 615 14.30 61.03 -58.69
N LEU A 616 13.08 60.78 -58.19
CA LEU A 616 11.88 61.52 -58.60
C LEU A 616 11.88 63.00 -58.16
N ILE A 617 12.57 63.33 -57.08
CA ILE A 617 12.73 64.72 -56.62
C ILE A 617 13.80 65.44 -57.43
N LEU A 618 14.94 64.79 -57.71
CA LEU A 618 16.03 65.35 -58.50
C LEU A 618 15.63 65.62 -59.95
N PHE A 619 14.90 64.69 -60.58
CA PHE A 619 14.42 64.83 -61.97
C PHE A 619 12.99 65.39 -62.05
N ARG A 620 12.57 66.22 -61.07
CA ARG A 620 11.21 66.75 -60.94
C ARG A 620 10.70 67.50 -62.18
N ASP A 621 11.57 68.24 -62.86
CA ASP A 621 11.19 69.07 -64.01
C ASP A 621 11.13 68.30 -65.34
N THR A 622 11.45 67.00 -65.32
CA THR A 622 11.39 66.16 -66.52
C THR A 622 9.93 65.87 -66.92
N PRO A 623 9.61 65.87 -68.23
CA PRO A 623 8.24 65.73 -68.70
C PRO A 623 7.64 64.36 -68.38
N VAL A 624 8.46 63.30 -68.20
CA VAL A 624 8.02 61.96 -67.77
C VAL A 624 7.53 61.95 -66.31
N VAL A 625 8.14 62.75 -65.42
CA VAL A 625 7.72 62.87 -64.01
C VAL A 625 6.53 63.82 -63.87
N LYS A 626 6.51 64.91 -64.65
CA LYS A 626 5.46 65.94 -64.62
C LYS A 626 4.13 65.46 -65.22
N SER A 627 4.15 64.62 -66.25
CA SER A 627 2.94 63.99 -66.81
C SER A 627 2.30 62.99 -65.84
N ASN A 628 3.07 62.50 -64.85
CA ASN A 628 2.67 61.43 -63.94
C ASN A 628 2.21 61.91 -62.54
N ASN A 629 1.57 63.07 -62.45
CA ASN A 629 1.07 63.66 -61.21
C ASN A 629 2.02 63.42 -60.01
N GLN A 630 3.15 64.12 -60.03
CA GLN A 630 4.26 63.94 -59.10
C GLN A 630 3.84 63.84 -57.62
N THR A 631 2.88 64.67 -57.18
CA THR A 631 2.41 64.67 -55.79
C THR A 631 1.86 63.31 -55.36
N LEU A 632 1.07 62.65 -56.22
CA LEU A 632 0.47 61.36 -55.92
C LEU A 632 1.50 60.23 -55.87
N SER A 633 2.47 60.27 -56.79
CA SER A 633 3.58 59.31 -56.84
C SER A 633 4.53 59.45 -55.65
N CYS A 634 4.76 60.67 -55.14
CA CYS A 634 5.51 60.89 -53.90
C CYS A 634 4.77 60.39 -52.65
N VAL A 635 3.45 60.66 -52.54
CA VAL A 635 2.63 60.16 -51.42
C VAL A 635 2.61 58.63 -51.40
N LEU A 636 2.46 57.98 -52.56
CA LEU A 636 2.54 56.53 -52.70
C LEU A 636 3.89 55.96 -52.21
N LEU A 637 5.02 56.57 -52.60
CA LEU A 637 6.35 56.12 -52.15
C LEU A 637 6.57 56.32 -50.65
N ILE A 638 6.11 57.44 -50.08
CA ILE A 638 6.19 57.68 -48.63
C ILE A 638 5.36 56.62 -47.89
N SER A 639 4.18 56.28 -48.40
CA SER A 639 3.31 55.25 -47.81
C SER A 639 3.92 53.84 -47.88
N ILE A 640 4.57 53.48 -49.00
CA ILE A 640 5.33 52.23 -49.15
C ILE A 640 6.56 52.20 -48.21
N LYS A 641 7.21 53.33 -47.97
CA LYS A 641 8.29 53.39 -46.97
C LYS A 641 7.79 53.13 -45.55
N LEU A 642 6.64 53.69 -45.20
CA LEU A 642 6.00 53.46 -43.90
C LEU A 642 5.55 52.01 -43.73
N SER A 643 5.11 51.34 -44.81
CA SER A 643 4.78 49.90 -44.73
C SER A 643 6.01 49.04 -44.45
N PHE A 644 7.17 49.29 -45.08
CA PHE A 644 8.40 48.56 -44.71
C PHE A 644 8.85 48.83 -43.27
N LEU A 645 8.62 50.05 -42.75
CA LEU A 645 8.93 50.38 -41.35
C LEU A 645 7.97 49.72 -40.36
N SER A 646 6.71 49.50 -40.74
CA SER A 646 5.71 48.85 -39.87
C SER A 646 6.08 47.42 -39.47
N VAL A 647 6.92 46.72 -40.24
CA VAL A 647 7.40 45.36 -39.94
C VAL A 647 8.08 45.29 -38.56
N PHE A 648 8.80 46.34 -38.16
CA PHE A 648 9.49 46.37 -36.87
C PHE A 648 8.54 46.34 -35.67
N LEU A 649 7.26 46.71 -35.83
CA LEU A 649 6.24 46.62 -34.78
C LEU A 649 5.78 45.18 -34.50
N PHE A 650 6.05 44.26 -35.43
CA PHE A 650 5.72 42.83 -35.31
C PHE A 650 6.87 42.00 -34.73
N LEU A 651 8.08 42.56 -34.63
CA LEU A 651 9.27 41.86 -34.16
C LEU A 651 9.53 42.10 -32.67
N GLY A 652 10.06 41.08 -31.98
CA GLY A 652 10.45 41.15 -30.58
C GLY A 652 9.35 40.80 -29.60
N ARG A 653 9.60 41.08 -28.32
CA ARG A 653 8.66 40.77 -27.23
C ARG A 653 7.42 41.66 -27.37
N PRO A 654 6.20 41.09 -27.47
CA PRO A 654 4.97 41.88 -27.55
C PRO A 654 4.76 42.64 -26.24
N VAL A 655 4.44 43.93 -26.37
CA VAL A 655 4.02 44.81 -25.28
C VAL A 655 2.73 45.51 -25.73
N ASP A 656 1.92 46.00 -24.81
CA ASP A 656 0.59 46.51 -25.15
C ASP A 656 0.64 47.58 -26.25
N ILE A 657 1.62 48.48 -26.19
CA ILE A 657 1.81 49.53 -27.20
C ILE A 657 2.14 48.94 -28.60
N THR A 658 2.99 47.91 -28.68
CA THR A 658 3.33 47.28 -29.97
C THR A 658 2.18 46.43 -30.50
N CYS A 659 1.36 45.85 -29.62
CA CYS A 659 0.11 45.19 -30.01
C CYS A 659 -0.89 46.18 -30.63
N MET A 660 -1.05 47.37 -30.04
CA MET A 660 -1.96 48.40 -30.56
C MET A 660 -1.50 49.00 -31.89
N LEU A 661 -0.19 49.23 -32.05
CA LEU A 661 0.36 49.94 -33.22
C LEU A 661 0.56 49.05 -34.45
N ARG A 662 0.74 47.73 -34.30
CA ARG A 662 1.11 46.85 -35.43
C ARG A 662 0.05 46.86 -36.54
N GLN A 663 -1.21 46.55 -36.22
CA GLN A 663 -2.28 46.40 -37.20
C GLN A 663 -2.77 47.76 -37.70
N THR A 664 -2.73 48.78 -36.84
CA THR A 664 -3.19 50.14 -37.17
C THR A 664 -2.23 50.86 -38.11
N SER A 665 -0.92 50.78 -37.84
CA SER A 665 0.13 51.33 -38.72
C SER A 665 0.12 50.66 -40.09
N PHE A 666 0.00 49.32 -40.11
CA PHE A 666 -0.16 48.54 -41.33
C PHE A 666 -1.40 48.98 -42.14
N GLY A 667 -2.59 48.99 -41.52
CA GLY A 667 -3.84 49.33 -42.21
C GLY A 667 -3.86 50.75 -42.79
N ILE A 668 -3.36 51.75 -42.05
CA ILE A 668 -3.30 53.15 -42.53
C ILE A 668 -2.34 53.29 -43.71
N SER A 669 -1.12 52.74 -43.58
CA SER A 669 -0.08 52.82 -44.62
C SER A 669 -0.53 52.14 -45.92
N PHE A 670 -1.27 51.04 -45.82
CA PHE A 670 -1.78 50.35 -47.00
C PHE A 670 -3.00 51.03 -47.62
N SER A 671 -3.91 51.58 -46.80
CA SER A 671 -5.06 52.35 -47.31
C SER A 671 -4.60 53.56 -48.12
N ILE A 672 -3.61 54.32 -47.64
CA ILE A 672 -3.03 55.44 -48.36
C ILE A 672 -2.40 54.97 -49.69
N SER A 673 -1.62 53.88 -49.66
CA SER A 673 -0.99 53.31 -50.87
C SER A 673 -2.02 52.91 -51.94
N VAL A 674 -3.01 52.10 -51.57
CA VAL A 674 -4.03 51.62 -52.52
C VAL A 674 -4.91 52.78 -53.00
N SER A 675 -5.27 53.72 -52.12
CA SER A 675 -6.01 54.93 -52.51
C SER A 675 -5.24 55.79 -53.51
N CYS A 676 -3.92 55.89 -53.37
CA CYS A 676 -3.08 56.60 -54.33
C CYS A 676 -3.09 55.92 -55.70
N VAL A 677 -3.06 54.59 -55.74
CA VAL A 677 -3.16 53.85 -57.01
C VAL A 677 -4.54 54.00 -57.63
N LEU A 678 -5.61 53.92 -56.84
CA LEU A 678 -6.99 54.16 -57.30
C LEU A 678 -7.15 55.57 -57.88
N ALA A 679 -6.65 56.59 -57.18
CA ALA A 679 -6.67 57.96 -57.69
C ALA A 679 -5.88 58.07 -59.00
N LYS A 680 -4.75 57.37 -59.12
CA LYS A 680 -3.91 57.35 -60.32
C LYS A 680 -4.63 56.70 -61.50
N THR A 681 -5.30 55.58 -61.30
CA THR A 681 -6.06 54.89 -62.36
C THR A 681 -7.27 55.70 -62.80
N ILE A 682 -7.98 56.35 -61.87
CA ILE A 682 -9.07 57.28 -62.19
C ILE A 682 -8.55 58.46 -63.03
N MET A 683 -7.39 59.03 -62.69
CA MET A 683 -6.78 60.11 -63.48
C MET A 683 -6.45 59.67 -64.91
N VAL A 684 -5.93 58.46 -65.10
CA VAL A 684 -5.70 57.88 -66.44
C VAL A 684 -7.03 57.77 -67.20
N CYS A 685 -8.07 57.20 -66.60
CA CYS A 685 -9.39 57.08 -67.24
C CYS A 685 -10.02 58.44 -67.61
N ILE A 686 -9.85 59.47 -66.79
CA ILE A 686 -10.37 60.82 -67.07
C ILE A 686 -9.60 61.48 -68.22
N ALA A 687 -8.27 61.33 -68.28
CA ALA A 687 -7.46 61.90 -69.35
C ALA A 687 -7.90 61.42 -70.74
N PHE A 688 -8.31 60.15 -70.87
CA PHE A 688 -8.85 59.58 -72.11
C PHE A 688 -10.31 59.96 -72.41
N LYS A 689 -11.13 60.30 -71.40
CA LYS A 689 -12.50 60.79 -71.64
C LYS A 689 -12.54 62.27 -72.04
N VAL A 690 -11.55 63.07 -71.62
CA VAL A 690 -11.44 64.51 -71.91
C VAL A 690 -11.03 64.80 -73.36
N THR A 691 -10.47 63.83 -74.09
CA THR A 691 -10.12 63.99 -75.52
C THR A 691 -11.32 63.87 -76.47
N LYS A 692 -12.54 63.56 -75.99
CA LYS A 692 -13.77 63.66 -76.78
C LYS A 692 -14.34 65.09 -76.71
N PRO A 693 -14.56 65.80 -77.83
CA PRO A 693 -15.06 67.17 -77.81
C PRO A 693 -16.51 67.22 -77.28
N GLY A 694 -16.77 68.06 -76.27
CA GLY A 694 -18.12 68.35 -75.74
C GLY A 694 -18.42 68.00 -74.27
N SER A 695 -17.47 67.52 -73.45
CA SER A 695 -17.74 67.18 -72.03
C SER A 695 -17.44 68.33 -71.06
N PRO A 696 -18.23 68.55 -69.98
CA PRO A 696 -18.09 69.68 -69.05
C PRO A 696 -16.93 69.55 -68.05
N TRP A 697 -16.06 68.55 -68.19
CA TRP A 697 -15.03 68.22 -67.19
C TRP A 697 -13.67 68.82 -67.56
N GLY A 698 -13.43 70.06 -67.14
CA GLY A 698 -12.18 70.79 -67.39
C GLY A 698 -10.94 70.26 -66.64
N LYS A 699 -9.75 70.52 -67.18
CA LYS A 699 -8.41 70.11 -66.65
C LYS A 699 -8.16 70.41 -65.16
N LEU A 700 -8.81 71.42 -64.59
CA LEU A 700 -8.62 71.84 -63.20
C LEU A 700 -9.32 70.91 -62.19
N ILE A 701 -10.35 70.18 -62.62
CA ILE A 701 -11.17 69.29 -61.76
C ILE A 701 -10.43 67.97 -61.47
N GLY A 702 -9.61 67.47 -62.40
CA GLY A 702 -8.87 66.20 -62.23
C GLY A 702 -7.87 66.20 -61.06
N VAL A 703 -6.99 67.21 -60.96
CA VAL A 703 -5.93 67.22 -59.93
C VAL A 703 -6.52 67.40 -58.52
N LYS A 704 -7.60 68.19 -58.37
CA LYS A 704 -8.31 68.33 -57.10
C LYS A 704 -9.04 67.03 -56.72
N LEU A 705 -9.67 66.35 -57.68
CA LEU A 705 -10.38 65.08 -57.46
C LEU A 705 -9.45 63.97 -56.94
N ALA A 706 -8.25 63.80 -57.50
CA ALA A 706 -7.29 62.78 -57.03
C ALA A 706 -6.92 62.95 -55.54
N LYS A 707 -6.70 64.19 -55.10
CA LYS A 707 -6.37 64.50 -53.71
C LYS A 707 -7.53 64.22 -52.76
N TRP A 708 -8.76 64.55 -53.17
CA TRP A 708 -9.97 64.25 -52.40
C TRP A 708 -10.22 62.75 -52.27
N VAL A 709 -9.99 61.96 -53.33
CA VAL A 709 -10.11 60.49 -53.28
C VAL A 709 -9.14 59.90 -52.24
N VAL A 710 -7.87 60.28 -52.28
CA VAL A 710 -6.88 59.80 -51.30
C VAL A 710 -7.25 60.22 -49.88
N PHE A 711 -7.70 61.45 -49.68
CA PHE A 711 -8.07 61.96 -48.37
C PHE A 711 -9.29 61.23 -47.79
N ILE A 712 -10.37 61.09 -48.56
CA ILE A 712 -11.61 60.44 -48.08
C ILE A 712 -11.36 58.96 -47.80
N CYS A 713 -10.70 58.24 -48.71
CA CYS A 713 -10.45 56.81 -48.53
C CYS A 713 -9.51 56.51 -47.35
N SER A 714 -8.52 57.37 -47.08
CA SER A 714 -7.65 57.22 -45.91
C SER A 714 -8.31 57.66 -44.61
N LEU A 715 -9.17 58.69 -44.63
CA LEU A 715 -9.93 59.15 -43.46
C LEU A 715 -10.86 58.04 -42.94
N ILE A 716 -11.54 57.32 -43.83
CA ILE A 716 -12.41 56.20 -43.43
C ILE A 716 -11.61 55.13 -42.67
N GLN A 717 -10.43 54.73 -43.18
CA GLN A 717 -9.58 53.76 -42.49
C GLN A 717 -9.08 54.26 -41.14
N CYS A 718 -8.73 55.56 -41.05
CA CYS A 718 -8.31 56.18 -39.79
C CYS A 718 -9.43 56.13 -38.74
N LEU A 719 -10.66 56.47 -39.13
CA LEU A 719 -11.83 56.41 -38.24
C LEU A 719 -12.11 54.99 -37.76
N ILE A 720 -12.05 53.99 -38.64
CA ILE A 720 -12.21 52.57 -38.27
C ILE A 720 -11.16 52.18 -37.21
N ASN A 721 -9.89 52.56 -37.41
CA ASN A 721 -8.82 52.23 -36.47
C ASN A 721 -8.97 52.95 -35.12
N VAL A 722 -9.38 54.22 -35.10
CA VAL A 722 -9.62 54.98 -33.86
C VAL A 722 -10.78 54.35 -33.08
N ILE A 723 -11.87 53.97 -33.75
CA ILE A 723 -13.00 53.29 -33.13
C ILE A 723 -12.56 51.95 -32.54
N TRP A 724 -11.79 51.15 -33.29
CA TRP A 724 -11.28 49.86 -32.81
C TRP A 724 -10.41 50.01 -31.56
N LEU A 725 -9.43 50.93 -31.58
CA LEU A 725 -8.57 51.19 -30.42
C LEU A 725 -9.32 51.75 -29.21
N SER A 726 -10.45 52.44 -29.42
CA SER A 726 -11.23 53.03 -28.32
C SER A 726 -12.16 52.02 -27.64
N ILE A 727 -12.71 51.06 -28.39
CA ILE A 727 -13.70 50.10 -27.86
C ILE A 727 -13.01 48.82 -27.37
N SER A 728 -12.05 48.30 -28.14
CA SER A 728 -11.42 47.00 -27.87
C SER A 728 -9.99 46.99 -28.38
N PRO A 729 -9.06 47.68 -27.68
CA PRO A 729 -7.67 47.73 -28.10
C PRO A 729 -7.00 46.36 -28.00
N PRO A 730 -6.12 46.00 -28.95
CA PRO A 730 -5.28 44.80 -28.85
C PRO A 730 -4.39 44.83 -27.60
N TYR A 731 -4.22 43.69 -26.94
CA TYR A 731 -3.46 43.55 -25.69
C TYR A 731 -2.59 42.29 -25.70
N VAL A 732 -1.63 42.20 -24.77
CA VAL A 732 -0.75 41.03 -24.63
C VAL A 732 -1.49 39.87 -23.94
N GLU A 733 -1.50 38.70 -24.57
CA GLU A 733 -2.07 37.46 -24.02
C GLU A 733 -0.98 36.41 -23.78
N ILE A 734 -1.04 35.77 -22.61
CA ILE A 734 -0.16 34.66 -22.22
C ILE A 734 -0.96 33.36 -22.33
N ASN A 735 -0.69 32.60 -23.38
CA ASN A 735 -1.40 31.36 -23.67
C ASN A 735 -0.58 30.15 -23.20
N SER A 736 -0.99 29.56 -22.07
CA SER A 736 -0.34 28.41 -21.42
C SER A 736 -1.00 27.06 -21.72
N HIS A 737 -2.10 27.07 -22.50
CA HIS A 737 -2.95 25.90 -22.75
C HIS A 737 -2.89 25.37 -24.19
N SER A 738 -2.42 26.18 -25.15
CA SER A 738 -2.46 25.80 -26.56
C SER A 738 -1.41 24.77 -26.98
N GLU A 739 -0.26 24.72 -26.29
CA GLU A 739 0.81 23.75 -26.56
C GLU A 739 1.36 23.22 -25.22
N PRO A 740 1.31 21.89 -24.97
CA PRO A 740 1.78 21.32 -23.72
C PRO A 740 3.29 21.55 -23.54
N GLY A 741 3.69 22.03 -22.38
CA GLY A 741 5.09 22.30 -22.03
C GLY A 741 5.64 23.67 -22.42
N LYS A 742 4.84 24.53 -23.07
CA LYS A 742 5.27 25.88 -23.47
C LYS A 742 4.28 26.97 -23.07
N ILE A 743 4.78 28.20 -22.96
CA ILE A 743 3.99 29.41 -22.76
C ILE A 743 4.18 30.28 -24.01
N ILE A 744 3.11 30.50 -24.76
CA ILE A 744 3.14 31.35 -25.96
C ILE A 744 2.70 32.76 -25.56
N ILE A 745 3.55 33.76 -25.81
CA ILE A 745 3.17 35.17 -25.62
C ILE A 745 2.82 35.76 -26.99
N GLN A 746 1.57 36.16 -27.16
CA GLN A 746 1.04 36.71 -28.41
C GLN A 746 0.23 37.99 -28.16
N CYS A 747 -0.04 38.77 -29.20
CA CYS A 747 -0.98 39.88 -29.11
C CYS A 747 -2.36 39.37 -29.51
N ASN A 748 -3.33 39.49 -28.61
CA ASN A 748 -4.73 39.26 -28.93
C ASN A 748 -5.29 40.54 -29.56
N GLU A 749 -6.04 40.40 -30.66
CA GLU A 749 -6.65 41.52 -31.39
C GLU A 749 -7.76 42.23 -30.59
N GLY A 750 -8.20 41.66 -29.46
CA GLY A 750 -9.26 42.18 -28.59
C GLY A 750 -10.66 41.97 -29.16
N SER A 751 -10.88 42.43 -30.40
CA SER A 751 -12.09 42.19 -31.17
C SER A 751 -11.77 41.63 -32.55
N VAL A 752 -12.03 40.33 -32.73
CA VAL A 752 -11.91 39.63 -34.02
C VAL A 752 -12.79 40.30 -35.09
N VAL A 753 -13.97 40.79 -34.70
CA VAL A 753 -14.89 41.49 -35.61
C VAL A 753 -14.27 42.79 -36.12
N ALA A 754 -13.67 43.59 -35.24
CA ALA A 754 -13.04 44.85 -35.63
C ALA A 754 -11.81 44.63 -36.53
N PHE A 755 -11.00 43.60 -36.24
CA PHE A 755 -9.89 43.18 -37.10
C PHE A 755 -10.36 42.85 -38.53
N TYR A 756 -11.42 42.05 -38.67
CA TYR A 756 -11.98 41.73 -39.99
C TYR A 756 -12.62 42.93 -40.69
N ILE A 757 -13.18 43.91 -39.97
CA ILE A 757 -13.68 45.15 -40.57
C ILE A 757 -12.54 45.93 -41.23
N VAL A 758 -11.39 46.05 -40.56
CA VAL A 758 -10.18 46.69 -41.12
C VAL A 758 -9.71 45.98 -42.39
N LEU A 759 -9.57 44.65 -42.34
CA LEU A 759 -9.16 43.85 -43.51
C LEU A 759 -10.18 43.91 -44.65
N SER A 760 -11.48 43.90 -44.33
CA SER A 760 -12.56 43.95 -45.33
C SER A 760 -12.59 45.27 -46.08
N TYR A 761 -12.40 46.40 -45.38
CA TYR A 761 -12.31 47.71 -46.03
C TYR A 761 -11.09 47.80 -46.95
N MET A 762 -9.93 47.32 -46.48
CA MET A 762 -8.72 47.22 -47.29
C MET A 762 -8.92 46.36 -48.54
N GLY A 763 -9.58 45.21 -48.40
CA GLY A 763 -9.94 44.33 -49.51
C GLY A 763 -10.92 44.97 -50.49
N LEU A 764 -11.92 45.71 -50.01
CA LEU A 764 -12.87 46.45 -50.84
C LEU A 764 -12.15 47.54 -51.64
N LEU A 765 -11.29 48.32 -51.00
CA LEU A 765 -10.51 49.36 -51.66
C LEU A 765 -9.58 48.77 -52.74
N ALA A 766 -8.93 47.65 -52.44
CA ALA A 766 -8.08 46.93 -53.39
C ALA A 766 -8.88 46.36 -54.57
N SER A 767 -10.07 45.80 -54.32
CA SER A 767 -10.97 45.27 -55.35
C SER A 767 -11.44 46.37 -56.30
N VAL A 768 -11.92 47.50 -55.76
CA VAL A 768 -12.32 48.67 -56.57
C VAL A 768 -11.12 49.18 -57.39
N SER A 769 -9.94 49.29 -56.77
CA SER A 769 -8.73 49.70 -57.47
C SER A 769 -8.32 48.73 -58.58
N PHE A 770 -8.44 47.42 -58.36
CA PHE A 770 -8.15 46.39 -59.36
C PHE A 770 -9.14 46.44 -60.52
N ILE A 771 -10.44 46.57 -60.25
CA ILE A 771 -11.48 46.68 -61.30
C ILE A 771 -11.22 47.91 -62.18
N VAL A 772 -10.97 49.08 -61.57
CA VAL A 772 -10.68 50.31 -62.32
C VAL A 772 -9.37 50.18 -63.11
N ALA A 773 -8.32 49.58 -62.52
CA ALA A 773 -7.07 49.32 -63.23
C ALA A 773 -7.27 48.39 -64.43
N PHE A 774 -8.03 47.30 -64.24
CA PHE A 774 -8.32 46.33 -65.28
C PHE A 774 -9.11 46.93 -66.44
N LEU A 775 -10.06 47.82 -66.18
CA LEU A 775 -10.79 48.56 -67.22
C LEU A 775 -9.87 49.55 -67.95
N ALA A 776 -8.91 50.16 -67.23
CA ALA A 776 -7.94 51.08 -67.83
C ALA A 776 -6.92 50.38 -68.75
N ARG A 777 -6.72 49.05 -68.62
CA ARG A 777 -5.69 48.31 -69.40
C ARG A 777 -5.92 48.31 -70.91
N THR A 778 -7.16 48.50 -71.35
CA THR A 778 -7.54 48.53 -72.77
C THR A 778 -7.36 49.90 -73.41
N LEU A 779 -6.97 50.92 -72.64
CA LEU A 779 -6.73 52.27 -73.17
C LEU A 779 -5.35 52.33 -73.85
N PRO A 780 -5.26 52.88 -75.08
CA PRO A 780 -4.00 53.02 -75.80
C PRO A 780 -3.20 54.18 -75.20
N ASP A 781 -2.41 53.90 -74.16
CA ASP A 781 -1.50 54.88 -73.55
C ASP A 781 -0.06 54.65 -74.02
N SER A 782 0.67 55.74 -74.31
CA SER A 782 1.96 55.73 -75.00
C SER A 782 3.10 55.03 -74.24
N PHE A 783 2.85 54.58 -72.99
CA PHE A 783 3.85 53.99 -72.09
C PHE A 783 3.42 52.68 -71.37
N ASN A 784 2.36 51.97 -71.79
CA ASN A 784 1.88 50.74 -71.12
C ASN A 784 1.60 50.90 -69.60
N GLU A 785 1.42 52.13 -69.11
CA GLU A 785 1.33 52.46 -67.69
C GLU A 785 0.18 51.74 -66.97
N ALA A 786 -1.00 51.70 -67.59
CA ALA A 786 -2.16 51.01 -67.03
C ALA A 786 -1.95 49.49 -66.87
N LYS A 787 -1.11 48.87 -67.71
CA LYS A 787 -0.78 47.43 -67.60
C LYS A 787 0.06 47.13 -66.36
N TYR A 788 1.07 47.95 -66.09
CA TYR A 788 1.91 47.80 -64.89
C TYR A 788 1.14 48.06 -63.60
N ILE A 789 0.21 49.03 -63.59
CA ILE A 789 -0.67 49.27 -62.44
C ILE A 789 -1.62 48.08 -62.22
N THR A 790 -2.18 47.51 -63.30
CA THR A 790 -3.05 46.33 -63.20
C THR A 790 -2.29 45.11 -62.68
N PHE A 791 -1.08 44.86 -63.17
CA PHE A 791 -0.24 43.76 -62.69
C PHE A 791 0.13 43.92 -61.21
N SER A 792 0.45 45.16 -60.79
CA SER A 792 0.71 45.48 -59.40
C SER A 792 -0.48 45.21 -58.49
N MET A 793 -1.70 45.57 -58.92
CA MET A 793 -2.93 45.35 -58.16
C MET A 793 -3.34 43.87 -58.13
N LEU A 794 -3.06 43.12 -59.20
CA LEU A 794 -3.27 41.68 -59.23
C LEU A 794 -2.38 40.96 -58.20
N LEU A 795 -1.09 41.29 -58.15
CA LEU A 795 -0.14 40.74 -57.17
C LEU A 795 -0.55 41.11 -55.74
N PHE A 796 -0.97 42.36 -55.53
CA PHE A 796 -1.49 42.79 -54.23
C PHE A 796 -2.68 41.92 -53.78
N CYS A 797 -3.70 41.77 -54.62
CA CYS A 797 -4.89 40.97 -54.29
C CYS A 797 -4.57 39.49 -54.07
N SER A 798 -3.68 38.89 -54.87
CA SER A 798 -3.34 37.47 -54.72
C SER A 798 -2.65 37.18 -53.39
N VAL A 799 -1.68 38.02 -52.97
CA VAL A 799 -0.97 37.86 -51.69
C VAL A 799 -1.95 37.88 -50.52
N TRP A 800 -2.89 38.83 -50.49
CA TRP A 800 -3.85 38.96 -49.40
C TRP A 800 -4.90 37.83 -49.38
N ILE A 801 -5.34 37.34 -50.55
CA ILE A 801 -6.22 36.16 -50.62
C ILE A 801 -5.49 34.92 -50.07
N THR A 802 -4.22 34.73 -50.41
CA THR A 802 -3.42 33.58 -49.93
C THR A 802 -3.05 33.68 -48.46
N MET A 803 -3.00 34.88 -47.90
CA MET A 803 -2.63 35.12 -46.50
C MET A 803 -3.71 34.60 -45.52
N ILE A 804 -5.00 34.76 -45.84
CA ILE A 804 -6.12 34.35 -44.97
C ILE A 804 -6.04 32.86 -44.54
N PRO A 805 -5.95 31.88 -45.45
CA PRO A 805 -5.84 30.47 -45.06
C PRO A 805 -4.53 30.14 -44.35
N ALA A 806 -3.42 30.83 -44.67
CA ALA A 806 -2.14 30.62 -44.01
C ALA A 806 -2.14 31.13 -42.56
N TYR A 807 -2.79 32.28 -42.31
CA TYR A 807 -2.98 32.85 -40.97
C TYR A 807 -3.81 31.93 -40.08
N LEU A 808 -4.89 31.33 -40.60
CA LEU A 808 -5.75 30.43 -39.82
C LEU A 808 -5.12 29.05 -39.54
N SER A 809 -4.15 28.61 -40.34
CA SER A 809 -3.49 27.29 -40.20
C SER A 809 -2.28 27.32 -39.27
N THR A 810 -1.67 28.49 -39.09
CA THR A 810 -0.45 28.65 -38.29
C THR A 810 -0.75 29.17 -36.88
N LYS A 811 0.13 28.86 -35.91
CA LYS A 811 -0.01 29.28 -34.51
C LYS A 811 1.27 29.91 -33.98
N GLY A 812 1.16 30.72 -32.93
CA GLY A 812 2.29 31.31 -32.21
C GLY A 812 3.16 32.18 -33.11
N LYS A 813 4.49 32.02 -33.03
CA LYS A 813 5.45 32.87 -33.76
C LYS A 813 5.33 32.81 -35.30
N TYR A 814 4.82 31.70 -35.86
CA TYR A 814 4.68 31.53 -37.30
C TYR A 814 3.50 32.31 -37.89
N MET A 815 2.43 32.52 -37.11
CA MET A 815 1.29 33.34 -37.50
C MET A 815 1.72 34.78 -37.80
N VAL A 816 2.52 35.37 -36.91
CA VAL A 816 3.10 36.72 -37.08
C VAL A 816 4.04 36.77 -38.30
N ALA A 817 4.82 35.71 -38.54
CA ALA A 817 5.73 35.64 -39.70
C ALA A 817 4.97 35.66 -41.04
N VAL A 818 3.80 35.01 -41.13
CA VAL A 818 2.94 35.03 -42.31
C VAL A 818 2.44 36.44 -42.62
N GLU A 819 2.05 37.22 -41.60
CA GLU A 819 1.62 38.62 -41.77
C GLU A 819 2.75 39.50 -42.32
N ILE A 820 3.95 39.41 -41.73
CA ILE A 820 5.13 40.18 -42.17
C ILE A 820 5.46 39.87 -43.64
N PHE A 821 5.42 38.59 -44.01
CA PHE A 821 5.67 38.17 -45.40
C PHE A 821 4.67 38.79 -46.37
N ALA A 822 3.38 38.82 -46.02
CA ALA A 822 2.34 39.44 -46.84
C ALA A 822 2.56 40.96 -47.01
N ILE A 823 2.93 41.66 -45.92
CA ILE A 823 3.23 43.10 -45.92
C ILE A 823 4.39 43.43 -46.87
N ILE A 824 5.49 42.69 -46.76
CA ILE A 824 6.69 42.93 -47.57
C ILE A 824 6.42 42.62 -49.04
N SER A 825 5.82 41.46 -49.34
CA SER A 825 5.56 40.99 -50.71
C SER A 825 4.61 41.94 -51.47
N SER A 826 3.52 42.37 -50.84
CA SER A 826 2.56 43.29 -51.45
C SER A 826 3.12 44.71 -51.66
N SER A 827 3.90 45.23 -50.70
CA SER A 827 4.59 46.52 -50.83
C SER A 827 5.68 46.50 -51.91
N CYS A 828 6.41 45.39 -52.00
CA CYS A 828 7.40 45.11 -53.04
C CYS A 828 6.76 45.11 -54.43
N GLY A 829 5.61 44.46 -54.59
CA GLY A 829 4.83 44.49 -55.84
C GLY A 829 4.45 45.91 -56.27
N LEU A 830 3.91 46.73 -55.35
CA LEU A 830 3.58 48.14 -55.60
C LEU A 830 4.80 48.98 -56.00
N LEU A 831 5.93 48.79 -55.32
CA LEU A 831 7.17 49.52 -55.58
C LEU A 831 7.73 49.20 -56.97
N PHE A 832 8.01 47.93 -57.23
CA PHE A 832 8.72 47.53 -58.45
C PHE A 832 7.83 47.66 -59.69
N CYS A 833 6.56 47.25 -59.64
CA CYS A 833 5.71 47.31 -60.82
C CYS A 833 5.43 48.75 -61.28
N ILE A 834 5.25 49.69 -60.35
CA ILE A 834 4.83 51.07 -60.68
C ILE A 834 6.03 51.99 -60.99
N PHE A 835 7.17 51.80 -60.31
CA PHE A 835 8.29 52.75 -60.37
C PHE A 835 9.51 52.24 -61.16
N LEU A 836 9.77 50.93 -61.22
CA LEU A 836 10.94 50.38 -61.93
C LEU A 836 10.94 50.72 -63.43
N PRO A 837 9.83 50.58 -64.19
CA PRO A 837 9.80 50.97 -65.60
C PRO A 837 10.13 52.45 -65.82
N ARG A 838 9.75 53.33 -64.88
CA ARG A 838 10.01 54.77 -64.98
C ARG A 838 11.44 55.13 -64.62
N CYS A 839 11.99 54.53 -63.58
CA CYS A 839 13.40 54.75 -63.22
C CYS A 839 14.31 54.26 -64.36
N TYR A 840 13.96 53.15 -65.01
CA TYR A 840 14.67 52.65 -66.18
C TYR A 840 14.68 53.67 -67.34
N ILE A 841 13.53 54.29 -67.65
CA ILE A 841 13.45 55.32 -68.70
C ILE A 841 14.24 56.57 -68.32
N ILE A 842 14.13 57.05 -67.07
CA ILE A 842 14.81 58.27 -66.61
C ILE A 842 16.33 58.11 -66.62
N LEU A 843 16.86 56.94 -66.23
CA LEU A 843 18.31 56.72 -66.08
C LEU A 843 18.98 56.18 -67.35
N PHE A 844 18.35 55.25 -68.07
CA PHE A 844 18.99 54.51 -69.16
C PHE A 844 18.49 54.90 -70.56
N LYS A 845 17.39 55.66 -70.67
CA LYS A 845 16.83 56.11 -71.97
C LYS A 845 16.45 57.60 -71.96
N PRO A 846 17.43 58.52 -71.78
CA PRO A 846 17.17 59.96 -71.69
C PRO A 846 16.53 60.55 -72.95
N GLU A 847 16.71 59.93 -74.13
CA GLU A 847 16.11 60.36 -75.40
C GLU A 847 14.56 60.37 -75.36
N MET A 848 13.96 59.46 -74.60
CA MET A 848 12.50 59.39 -74.42
C MET A 848 11.97 60.39 -73.37
N ASN A 849 12.84 61.21 -72.78
CA ASN A 849 12.53 62.17 -71.73
C ASN A 849 12.40 63.62 -72.25
N THR A 850 12.28 63.82 -73.56
CA THR A 850 12.13 65.13 -74.21
C THR A 850 10.68 65.42 -74.60
N LYS A 851 10.27 66.71 -74.56
CA LYS A 851 8.90 67.12 -74.94
C LYS A 851 8.58 66.81 -76.42
N GLU A 852 9.58 66.87 -77.29
CA GLU A 852 9.44 66.60 -78.72
C GLU A 852 9.12 65.13 -79.01
N PHE A 853 9.77 64.19 -78.30
CA PHE A 853 9.49 62.76 -78.45
C PHE A 853 8.07 62.39 -77.96
N LEU A 854 7.57 63.06 -76.92
CA LEU A 854 6.22 62.88 -76.39
C LEU A 854 5.13 63.42 -77.33
N LEU A 855 5.38 64.55 -78.00
CA LEU A 855 4.42 65.18 -78.91
C LEU A 855 4.39 64.53 -80.32
N ARG A 856 5.53 64.03 -80.81
CA ARG A 856 5.64 63.40 -82.15
C ARG A 856 4.82 62.11 -82.31
N LYS A 857 4.44 61.48 -81.19
CA LYS A 857 3.66 60.23 -81.14
C LYS A 857 2.15 60.44 -80.93
N CYS A 858 1.68 61.68 -80.68
CA CYS A 858 0.25 62.00 -80.57
C CYS A 858 -0.41 62.37 -81.91
N ASN A 859 0.38 62.65 -82.96
CA ASN A 859 -0.10 63.02 -84.30
C ASN A 859 -0.02 61.89 -85.33
N THR A 860 0.14 60.64 -84.87
CA THR A 860 -0.03 59.39 -85.63
C THR A 860 -0.85 58.45 -84.78
#